data_AF-A0A9W6BR79-F1
#
_entry.id   AF-A0A9W6BR79-F1
#
_cell.length_a   1.000
_cell.length_b   1.000
_cell.length_c   1.000
_cell.angle_alpha   90.00
_cell.angle_beta   90.00
_cell.angle_gamma   90.00
#
_symmetry.space_group_name_H-M   'P 1'
#
loop_
_entity.id
_entity.type
_entity.pdbx_description
1 polymer ?
#
loop_
_entity_poly.entity_id
_entity_poly.type
_entity_poly.pdbx_seq_one_letter_code
_entity_poly.pdbx_strand_id
1 'polypeptide(L)'
;MTSPYFATITRRFPPQTAQMKASTCYLFSTLYMTLMFCFYARQVVSQQHNFSQVLGMAFRFYEAQMSGDIPAWSRASQAAGGWRNKSHMLDGTGPGGIGVDLSGGWYDAGDHLKLHLPLGVSASLLSYSVLTWEAAYRAAGQWDVAVRNLDWISSYYLKCHYLASDTPSANAFVGQIGDVNNDHNYWGRPEQQAQGGADGTAGWRPVHVITAAGGRGADILGEAVATLVGASLVLKRPGTYSNPTKAATLLTRAKQLFELAKIVKSTWSPPGTNAYPSSSYADDLAWAAAWLCRADVDGGGGSLSASSSVASCSSAAALWDVAKSANLDLTWDNVAAAAALLLRDTGAGGPTYVASYDDFINRMITRWSGAPACSTGATPCMTPGGLAWYSDWGSARYAANSALVFLAAARSDGGGGAALTAAGRASRVCWARSQMSYVLGSNPQSQSFVVGYKPTTSHKSPEKPHHRSSSCSPNHSVSCDWAALDAAGPNPSLLAGALVGGPGRDDSYVDNRRDYVKNEVALDFNAGFTGALAGLASVDQGLQRSGCSWSGFCAGTCGPSPAPAPPASPSPKPSPAPSPSPSPSPKSPPSPSPSPKPSPSPSPSPTPSPSPSPSPKPSPSPSPSPKPSPSPSPTPSPSPSPSPKPSPSPSPSPSPSPSPKPPPSPSPSPSPTSCASSDLACQQCSQSVTTAPDACRSCVATLGAISADPYRCFSCSGGSGSSNPAIQGICFTECVPPTISKSADWSCSQYCSAPSLVGTNVTLARQCVSCVKAVSNPWDCYNCMQVTSSLSDWSAARSTCITCLTSTSLGGWACGDCSSKATPAERDACIKARTAGRRMMAGDRLQLLL
;
A
#
# COMPACT_ATOMS: atom_id res chain seq x y z
N MET A 1 -4.56 88.43 4.67
CA MET A 1 -4.01 89.65 4.05
C MET A 1 -2.94 89.19 3.07
N THR A 2 -3.27 88.94 1.79
CA THR A 2 -3.26 89.91 0.65
C THR A 2 -1.86 90.50 0.48
N SER A 3 -1.18 90.52 -0.68
CA SER A 3 -1.64 90.70 -2.07
C SER A 3 -0.40 90.70 -3.03
N PRO A 4 -0.48 91.03 -4.34
CA PRO A 4 0.16 90.23 -5.41
C PRO A 4 1.12 91.05 -6.31
N TYR A 5 1.60 90.40 -7.40
CA TYR A 5 1.62 90.86 -8.81
C TYR A 5 2.93 90.84 -9.63
N PHE A 6 2.77 90.22 -10.82
CA PHE A 6 3.30 90.46 -12.18
C PHE A 6 4.67 89.94 -12.68
N ALA A 7 4.57 88.81 -13.42
CA ALA A 7 5.02 88.46 -14.79
C ALA A 7 6.40 88.83 -15.36
N THR A 8 7.06 87.85 -16.01
CA THR A 8 7.90 88.06 -17.23
C THR A 8 7.93 86.79 -18.12
N ILE A 9 8.27 87.02 -19.39
CA ILE A 9 7.98 86.33 -20.65
C ILE A 9 8.87 85.10 -20.98
N THR A 10 8.28 84.20 -21.77
CA THR A 10 8.78 82.97 -22.40
C THR A 10 9.86 83.14 -23.48
N ARG A 11 10.87 82.24 -23.50
CA ARG A 11 11.55 81.76 -24.72
C ARG A 11 11.29 80.26 -24.90
N ARG A 12 10.64 79.89 -26.01
CA ARG A 12 10.30 78.52 -26.42
C ARG A 12 11.51 77.83 -27.05
N PHE A 13 11.90 76.68 -26.51
CA PHE A 13 12.56 75.60 -27.27
C PHE A 13 11.50 74.54 -27.63
N PRO A 14 11.60 73.86 -28.79
CA PRO A 14 10.54 72.98 -29.29
C PRO A 14 10.37 71.71 -28.41
N PRO A 15 9.14 71.22 -28.17
CA PRO A 15 8.88 70.08 -27.27
C PRO A 15 9.31 68.70 -27.81
N GLN A 16 9.71 68.61 -29.09
CA GLN A 16 9.82 67.33 -29.77
C GLN A 16 11.09 66.53 -29.43
N THR A 17 12.19 67.18 -29.03
CA THR A 17 13.45 66.49 -28.71
C THR A 17 13.51 65.91 -27.29
N ALA A 18 12.75 66.46 -26.34
CA ALA A 18 12.66 65.93 -24.97
C ALA A 18 11.71 64.72 -24.88
N GLN A 19 10.57 64.75 -25.59
CA GLN A 19 9.66 63.60 -25.68
C GLN A 19 10.29 62.41 -26.42
N MET A 20 11.03 62.64 -27.50
CA MET A 20 11.71 61.54 -28.19
C MET A 20 12.76 60.84 -27.32
N LYS A 21 13.55 61.57 -26.51
CA LYS A 21 14.55 60.99 -25.58
C LYS A 21 13.91 60.26 -24.40
N ALA A 22 12.80 60.76 -23.85
CA ALA A 22 12.07 60.08 -22.78
C ALA A 22 11.37 58.81 -23.29
N SER A 23 10.77 58.85 -24.48
CA SER A 23 10.13 57.68 -25.10
C SER A 23 11.15 56.63 -25.55
N THR A 24 12.34 57.01 -26.04
CA THR A 24 13.41 56.04 -26.30
C THR A 24 13.98 55.45 -25.01
N CYS A 25 14.19 56.22 -23.95
CA CYS A 25 14.59 55.64 -22.65
C CYS A 25 13.52 54.71 -22.05
N TYR A 26 12.23 55.03 -22.18
CA TYR A 26 11.14 54.14 -21.75
C TYR A 26 11.04 52.87 -22.60
N LEU A 27 11.25 52.98 -23.92
CA LEU A 27 11.27 51.83 -24.83
C LEU A 27 12.51 50.97 -24.61
N PHE A 28 13.69 51.56 -24.36
CA PHE A 28 14.89 50.81 -24.00
C PHE A 28 14.79 50.19 -22.61
N SER A 29 14.17 50.85 -21.63
CA SER A 29 13.95 50.30 -20.29
C SER A 29 12.91 49.18 -20.30
N THR A 30 11.82 49.31 -21.06
CA THR A 30 10.81 48.25 -21.18
C THR A 30 11.33 47.11 -22.04
N LEU A 31 12.05 47.37 -23.13
CA LEU A 31 12.71 46.34 -23.94
C LEU A 31 13.84 45.64 -23.15
N TYR A 32 14.63 46.35 -22.34
CA TYR A 32 15.66 45.77 -21.49
C TYR A 32 15.06 44.98 -20.33
N MET A 33 13.99 45.45 -19.68
CA MET A 33 13.24 44.68 -18.69
C MET A 33 12.57 43.46 -19.32
N THR A 34 12.02 43.57 -20.53
CA THR A 34 11.38 42.44 -21.25
C THR A 34 12.43 41.45 -21.75
N LEU A 35 13.59 41.91 -22.22
CA LEU A 35 14.71 41.06 -22.63
C LEU A 35 15.40 40.42 -21.42
N MET A 36 15.54 41.12 -20.29
CA MET A 36 16.00 40.55 -19.03
C MET A 36 14.99 39.56 -18.47
N PHE A 37 13.69 39.84 -18.53
CA PHE A 37 12.63 38.91 -18.15
C PHE A 37 12.58 37.70 -19.09
N CYS A 38 12.81 37.86 -20.40
CA CYS A 38 12.94 36.76 -21.36
C CYS A 38 14.26 35.99 -21.18
N PHE A 39 15.36 36.63 -20.79
CA PHE A 39 16.62 35.96 -20.45
C PHE A 39 16.52 35.21 -19.11
N TYR A 40 15.88 35.80 -18.09
CA TYR A 40 15.58 35.14 -16.81
C TYR A 40 14.58 34.01 -17.01
N ALA A 41 13.51 34.20 -17.79
CA ALA A 41 12.60 33.13 -18.18
C ALA A 41 13.33 32.03 -18.97
N ARG A 42 14.29 32.37 -19.84
CA ARG A 42 15.15 31.38 -20.51
C ARG A 42 16.10 30.67 -19.54
N GLN A 43 16.62 31.32 -18.50
CA GLN A 43 17.47 30.68 -17.49
C GLN A 43 16.67 29.79 -16.51
N VAL A 44 15.48 30.23 -16.09
CA VAL A 44 14.50 29.43 -15.32
C VAL A 44 14.01 28.22 -16.13
N VAL A 45 13.97 28.32 -17.47
CA VAL A 45 13.69 27.21 -18.39
C VAL A 45 14.91 26.30 -18.63
N SER A 46 16.14 26.75 -18.31
CA SER A 46 17.39 26.01 -18.58
C SER A 46 17.84 25.07 -17.46
N GLN A 47 17.35 25.24 -16.22
CA GLN A 47 17.78 24.38 -15.13
C GLN A 47 16.99 23.07 -15.11
N GLN A 48 17.66 21.99 -15.53
CA GLN A 48 17.08 20.66 -15.52
C GLN A 48 17.20 20.04 -14.13
N HIS A 49 16.09 19.97 -13.41
CA HIS A 49 16.01 19.21 -12.16
C HIS A 49 15.91 17.71 -12.45
N ASN A 50 16.56 16.89 -11.62
CA ASN A 50 16.41 15.44 -11.66
C ASN A 50 15.27 15.01 -10.73
N PHE A 51 14.04 14.94 -11.25
CA PHE A 51 12.86 14.63 -10.42
C PHE A 51 12.92 13.22 -9.81
N SER A 52 13.54 12.24 -10.49
CA SER A 52 13.73 10.89 -9.95
C SER A 52 14.68 10.88 -8.73
N GLN A 53 15.73 11.70 -8.75
CA GLN A 53 16.62 11.85 -7.59
C GLN A 53 15.87 12.42 -6.38
N VAL A 54 15.10 13.50 -6.58
CA VAL A 54 14.36 14.14 -5.48
C VAL A 54 13.25 13.23 -4.98
N LEU A 55 12.60 12.45 -5.84
CA LEU A 55 11.63 11.43 -5.44
C LEU A 55 12.25 10.45 -4.42
N GLY A 56 13.49 10.00 -4.65
CA GLY A 56 14.19 9.14 -3.70
C GLY A 56 14.58 9.82 -2.38
N MET A 57 14.74 11.15 -2.39
CA MET A 57 14.93 11.96 -1.18
C MET A 57 13.64 12.10 -0.38
N ALA A 58 12.48 12.27 -1.03
CA ALA A 58 11.20 12.46 -0.34
C ALA A 58 10.87 11.31 0.63
N PHE A 59 11.22 10.06 0.30
CA PHE A 59 11.06 8.92 1.23
C PHE A 59 12.00 8.94 2.43
N ARG A 60 13.14 9.63 2.36
CA ARG A 60 14.01 9.79 3.52
C ARG A 60 13.34 10.63 4.60
N PHE A 61 12.49 11.58 4.21
CA PHE A 61 11.68 12.34 5.15
C PHE A 61 10.65 11.43 5.85
N TYR A 62 9.85 10.65 5.13
CA TYR A 62 8.89 9.71 5.75
C TYR A 62 9.58 8.69 6.68
N GLU A 63 10.75 8.19 6.29
CA GLU A 63 11.58 7.33 7.13
C GLU A 63 12.06 8.06 8.40
N ALA A 64 12.39 9.34 8.29
CA ALA A 64 12.77 10.19 9.42
C ALA A 64 11.59 10.63 10.29
N GLN A 65 10.33 10.40 9.89
CA GLN A 65 9.14 10.59 10.70
C GLN A 65 8.74 9.33 11.49
N MET A 66 9.39 8.18 11.29
CA MET A 66 8.98 6.92 11.95
C MET A 66 9.05 7.00 13.49
N SER A 67 8.00 6.51 14.16
CA SER A 67 7.88 6.38 15.61
C SER A 67 7.83 4.90 16.02
N GLY A 68 8.08 4.54 17.28
CA GLY A 68 8.15 3.14 17.71
C GLY A 68 9.51 2.52 17.41
N ASP A 69 9.54 1.19 17.21
CA ASP A 69 10.78 0.46 16.93
C ASP A 69 11.17 0.59 15.45
N ILE A 70 11.92 1.64 15.13
CA ILE A 70 12.25 1.99 13.74
C ILE A 70 13.00 0.84 13.07
N PRO A 71 12.49 0.33 11.94
CA PRO A 71 13.02 -0.89 11.36
C PRO A 71 14.41 -0.64 10.78
N ALA A 72 15.29 -1.65 10.87
CA ALA A 72 16.66 -1.56 10.38
C ALA A 72 16.79 -1.33 8.86
N TRP A 73 15.71 -1.49 8.08
CA TRP A 73 15.70 -1.14 6.67
C TRP A 73 15.49 0.36 6.40
N SER A 74 14.95 1.11 7.38
CA SER A 74 14.76 2.55 7.27
C SER A 74 16.12 3.22 7.25
N ARG A 75 16.40 4.03 6.23
CA ARG A 75 17.68 4.75 6.07
C ARG A 75 17.83 5.85 7.13
N ALA A 76 16.76 6.21 7.82
CA ALA A 76 16.81 7.11 8.95
C ALA A 76 17.26 6.39 10.25
N SER A 77 17.14 5.06 10.34
CA SER A 77 17.56 4.28 11.51
C SER A 77 19.07 4.31 11.69
N GLN A 78 19.57 4.49 12.92
CA GLN A 78 21.00 4.39 13.22
C GLN A 78 21.59 3.03 12.84
N ALA A 79 20.81 1.95 12.93
CA ALA A 79 21.23 0.61 12.49
C ALA A 79 21.53 0.55 10.97
N ALA A 80 20.97 1.46 10.19
CA ALA A 80 21.19 1.62 8.74
C ALA A 80 22.15 2.76 8.38
N GLY A 81 22.83 3.36 9.38
CA GLY A 81 23.69 4.53 9.19
C GLY A 81 22.95 5.88 9.20
N GLY A 82 21.69 5.90 9.64
CA GLY A 82 20.92 7.12 9.91
C GLY A 82 21.15 7.68 11.32
N TRP A 83 20.20 8.46 11.83
CA TRP A 83 20.32 9.18 13.11
C TRP A 83 19.11 8.99 14.04
N ARG A 84 18.00 8.41 13.56
CA ARG A 84 16.81 8.09 14.35
C ARG A 84 16.95 6.76 15.08
N ASN A 85 16.32 6.66 16.25
CA ASN A 85 16.31 5.47 17.09
C ASN A 85 14.86 5.17 17.55
N LYS A 86 14.68 4.04 18.26
CA LYS A 86 13.36 3.68 18.80
C LYS A 86 12.83 4.72 19.79
N SER A 87 11.55 5.06 19.70
CA SER A 87 10.89 6.09 20.52
C SER A 87 9.43 5.74 20.82
N HIS A 88 8.87 6.31 21.89
CA HIS A 88 7.43 6.21 22.19
C HIS A 88 6.86 4.77 22.15
N MET A 89 7.61 3.83 22.74
CA MET A 89 7.26 2.42 22.84
C MET A 89 6.09 2.13 23.80
N LEU A 90 5.76 3.08 24.68
CA LEU A 90 4.61 2.99 25.59
C LEU A 90 3.32 3.61 25.01
N ASP A 91 3.33 4.06 23.75
CA ASP A 91 2.10 4.53 23.10
C ASP A 91 1.02 3.43 23.17
N GLY A 92 -0.12 3.76 23.78
CA GLY A 92 -1.25 2.85 23.98
C GLY A 92 -1.21 1.97 25.23
N THR A 93 -0.03 1.68 25.79
CA THR A 93 0.13 0.83 27.00
C THR A 93 0.50 1.62 28.26
N GLY A 94 1.05 2.82 28.11
CA GLY A 94 1.38 3.72 29.21
C GLY A 94 0.16 4.52 29.74
N PRO A 95 0.39 5.38 30.75
CA PRO A 95 -0.57 6.39 31.21
C PRO A 95 -1.29 7.15 30.09
N GLY A 96 -2.62 7.20 30.17
CA GLY A 96 -3.48 7.78 29.13
C GLY A 96 -3.71 6.86 27.91
N GLY A 97 -3.13 5.66 27.90
CA GLY A 97 -3.35 4.64 26.90
C GLY A 97 -4.63 3.82 27.09
N ILE A 98 -4.92 2.97 26.11
CA ILE A 98 -6.12 2.11 26.06
C ILE A 98 -5.79 0.62 26.29
N GLY A 99 -4.58 0.31 26.75
CA GLY A 99 -4.15 -1.06 27.09
C GLY A 99 -3.71 -1.91 25.90
N VAL A 100 -3.41 -1.31 24.74
CA VAL A 100 -2.95 -2.02 23.53
C VAL A 100 -1.67 -1.38 23.00
N ASP A 101 -0.81 -2.15 22.33
CA ASP A 101 0.39 -1.61 21.70
C ASP A 101 0.04 -0.73 20.49
N LEU A 102 0.39 0.56 20.57
CA LEU A 102 0.26 1.54 19.50
C LEU A 102 1.62 2.18 19.15
N SER A 103 2.73 1.50 19.48
CA SER A 103 4.05 1.85 18.94
C SER A 103 4.08 1.65 17.42
N GLY A 104 4.82 2.50 16.70
CA GLY A 104 4.85 2.53 15.23
C GLY A 104 4.31 3.83 14.65
N GLY A 105 4.07 3.85 13.34
CA GLY A 105 3.49 5.00 12.63
C GLY A 105 4.49 6.10 12.32
N TRP A 106 3.99 7.28 12.02
CA TRP A 106 4.77 8.49 11.73
C TRP A 106 4.40 9.62 12.70
N TYR A 107 5.38 10.45 13.06
CA TYR A 107 5.12 11.76 13.63
C TYR A 107 4.62 12.73 12.56
N ASP A 108 3.74 13.63 12.96
CA ASP A 108 3.02 14.53 12.06
C ASP A 108 3.96 15.54 11.37
N ALA A 109 4.70 16.31 12.16
CA ALA A 109 5.48 17.42 11.66
C ALA A 109 6.87 17.53 12.32
N GLY A 110 7.21 18.71 12.83
CA GLY A 110 8.38 18.93 13.69
C GLY A 110 8.24 18.39 15.11
N ASP A 111 7.07 17.89 15.47
CA ASP A 111 6.65 17.41 16.78
C ASP A 111 6.66 15.88 16.89
N HIS A 112 6.15 15.35 18.01
CA HIS A 112 6.05 13.91 18.22
C HIS A 112 4.60 13.42 18.36
N LEU A 113 3.64 14.22 17.90
CA LEU A 113 2.23 13.84 17.83
C LEU A 113 1.98 12.82 16.72
N LYS A 114 0.94 12.01 16.88
CA LYS A 114 0.39 11.17 15.81
C LYS A 114 -1.06 11.58 15.55
N LEU A 115 -1.23 12.50 14.60
CA LEU A 115 -2.51 13.09 14.23
C LEU A 115 -3.05 12.37 12.99
N HIS A 116 -4.13 11.58 13.14
CA HIS A 116 -4.48 10.59 12.10
C HIS A 116 -5.15 11.19 10.86
N LEU A 117 -5.62 12.45 10.91
CA LEU A 117 -6.15 13.15 9.74
C LEU A 117 -5.03 13.45 8.71
N PRO A 118 -4.06 14.35 8.97
CA PRO A 118 -2.98 14.64 8.02
C PRO A 118 -2.10 13.42 7.71
N LEU A 119 -1.91 12.53 8.69
CA LEU A 119 -1.16 11.29 8.51
C LEU A 119 -1.87 10.35 7.50
N GLY A 120 -3.19 10.22 7.61
CA GLY A 120 -4.00 9.40 6.70
C GLY A 120 -4.04 9.97 5.28
N VAL A 121 -4.28 11.28 5.12
CA VAL A 121 -4.20 11.97 3.83
C VAL A 121 -2.84 11.74 3.18
N SER A 122 -1.76 11.82 3.96
CA SER A 122 -0.40 11.62 3.46
C SER A 122 -0.19 10.20 2.94
N ALA A 123 -0.58 9.19 3.71
CA ALA A 123 -0.42 7.79 3.34
C ALA A 123 -1.31 7.40 2.14
N SER A 124 -2.54 7.93 2.08
CA SER A 124 -3.48 7.67 1.00
C SER A 124 -3.03 8.36 -0.31
N LEU A 125 -2.56 9.61 -0.27
CA LEU A 125 -1.98 10.29 -1.44
C LEU A 125 -0.67 9.66 -1.92
N LEU A 126 0.18 9.16 -1.02
CA LEU A 126 1.36 8.38 -1.40
C LEU A 126 0.96 7.09 -2.13
N SER A 127 -0.04 6.37 -1.63
CA SER A 127 -0.59 5.19 -2.30
C SER A 127 -1.14 5.53 -3.68
N TYR A 128 -1.88 6.64 -3.79
CA TYR A 128 -2.36 7.16 -5.07
C TYR A 128 -1.20 7.42 -6.04
N SER A 129 -0.16 8.14 -5.60
CA SER A 129 1.02 8.42 -6.42
C SER A 129 1.72 7.15 -6.90
N VAL A 130 1.96 6.19 -6.00
CA VAL A 130 2.67 4.95 -6.29
C VAL A 130 1.93 4.10 -7.31
N LEU A 131 0.61 3.97 -7.17
CA LEU A 131 -0.22 3.21 -8.11
C LEU A 131 -0.39 3.94 -9.44
N THR A 132 -0.49 5.27 -9.41
CA THR A 132 -0.66 6.10 -10.60
C THR A 132 0.61 6.06 -11.45
N TRP A 133 1.79 6.28 -10.88
CA TRP A 133 3.06 6.34 -11.61
C TRP A 133 3.99 5.16 -11.32
N GLU A 134 3.44 3.95 -11.20
CA GLU A 134 4.18 2.74 -10.85
C GLU A 134 5.46 2.56 -11.69
N ALA A 135 5.38 2.74 -13.00
CA ALA A 135 6.53 2.63 -13.89
C ALA A 135 7.66 3.61 -13.52
N ALA A 136 7.32 4.84 -13.15
CA ALA A 136 8.31 5.85 -12.76
C ALA A 136 9.00 5.49 -11.43
N TYR A 137 8.23 4.99 -10.45
CA TYR A 137 8.79 4.49 -9.19
C TYR A 137 9.74 3.32 -9.39
N ARG A 138 9.37 2.37 -10.26
CA ARG A 138 10.22 1.21 -10.59
C ARG A 138 11.49 1.65 -11.31
N ALA A 139 11.38 2.50 -12.33
CA ALA A 139 12.53 3.00 -13.08
C ALA A 139 13.48 3.84 -12.20
N ALA A 140 12.95 4.57 -11.22
CA ALA A 140 13.75 5.33 -10.25
C ALA A 140 14.34 4.47 -9.11
N GLY A 141 14.07 3.16 -9.08
CA GLY A 141 14.48 2.27 -7.98
C GLY A 141 13.82 2.61 -6.64
N GLN A 142 12.69 3.33 -6.64
CA GLN A 142 11.97 3.76 -5.44
C GLN A 142 10.74 2.91 -5.13
N TRP A 143 10.38 1.95 -6.00
CA TRP A 143 9.24 1.05 -5.77
C TRP A 143 9.31 0.32 -4.42
N ASP A 144 10.40 -0.40 -4.17
CA ASP A 144 10.58 -1.17 -2.93
C ASP A 144 10.68 -0.28 -1.68
N VAL A 145 11.17 0.95 -1.82
CA VAL A 145 11.18 1.96 -0.74
C VAL A 145 9.75 2.39 -0.42
N ALA A 146 8.96 2.70 -1.45
CA ALA A 146 7.57 3.11 -1.30
C ALA A 146 6.70 1.99 -0.69
N VAL A 147 6.83 0.75 -1.19
CA VAL A 147 6.08 -0.41 -0.66
C VAL A 147 6.37 -0.61 0.82
N ARG A 148 7.64 -0.55 1.26
CA ARG A 148 7.99 -0.71 2.68
C ARG A 148 7.47 0.42 3.57
N ASN A 149 7.50 1.67 3.09
CA ASN A 149 6.94 2.79 3.84
C ASN A 149 5.40 2.68 3.97
N LEU A 150 4.71 2.26 2.91
CA LEU A 150 3.27 2.00 2.94
C LEU A 150 2.90 0.76 3.77
N ASP A 151 3.76 -0.26 3.78
CA ASP A 151 3.61 -1.44 4.65
C ASP A 151 3.79 -1.05 6.13
N TRP A 152 4.76 -0.20 6.43
CA TRP A 152 4.99 0.33 7.78
C TRP A 152 3.76 1.07 8.32
N ILE A 153 3.27 2.05 7.57
CA ILE A 153 2.15 2.87 8.03
C ILE A 153 0.84 2.07 8.09
N SER A 154 0.59 1.17 7.13
CA SER A 154 -0.60 0.32 7.17
C SER A 154 -0.55 -0.72 8.30
N SER A 155 0.64 -1.20 8.70
CA SER A 155 0.79 -2.03 9.92
C SER A 155 0.36 -1.26 11.17
N TYR A 156 0.72 0.01 11.26
CA TYR A 156 0.31 0.87 12.35
C TYR A 156 -1.20 1.11 12.35
N TYR A 157 -1.83 1.34 11.20
CA TYR A 157 -3.30 1.45 11.10
C TYR A 157 -4.03 0.18 11.52
N LEU A 158 -3.46 -1.01 11.29
CA LEU A 158 -4.01 -2.26 11.83
C LEU A 158 -3.98 -2.29 13.36
N LYS A 159 -2.96 -1.72 14.01
CA LYS A 159 -2.94 -1.55 15.46
C LYS A 159 -3.98 -0.52 15.92
N CYS A 160 -4.13 0.58 15.18
CA CYS A 160 -5.10 1.63 15.49
C CYS A 160 -6.55 1.15 15.38
N HIS A 161 -6.86 0.19 14.50
CA HIS A 161 -8.14 -0.50 14.46
C HIS A 161 -8.21 -1.62 15.52
N TYR A 162 -8.01 -1.23 16.78
CA TYR A 162 -7.78 -2.13 17.90
C TYR A 162 -9.02 -2.94 18.32
N LEU A 163 -10.23 -2.41 18.07
CA LEU A 163 -11.47 -3.17 18.12
C LEU A 163 -12.03 -3.28 16.72
N ALA A 164 -11.91 -4.46 16.15
CA ALA A 164 -12.29 -4.72 14.77
C ALA A 164 -13.34 -5.81 14.69
N SER A 165 -14.48 -5.48 14.11
CA SER A 165 -15.70 -6.29 14.13
C SER A 165 -16.50 -6.12 12.84
N ASP A 166 -17.21 -7.16 12.44
CA ASP A 166 -18.20 -7.07 11.36
C ASP A 166 -19.49 -6.39 11.82
N THR A 167 -19.69 -6.20 13.12
CA THR A 167 -20.74 -5.33 13.65
C THR A 167 -20.24 -3.88 13.64
N PRO A 168 -20.77 -2.97 12.80
CA PRO A 168 -20.18 -1.65 12.60
C PRO A 168 -20.02 -0.85 13.89
N SER A 169 -21.03 -0.86 14.78
CA SER A 169 -21.01 -0.14 16.05
C SER A 169 -20.03 -0.68 17.11
N ALA A 170 -19.51 -1.90 16.92
CA ALA A 170 -18.52 -2.51 17.81
C ALA A 170 -17.07 -2.19 17.38
N ASN A 171 -16.88 -1.46 16.29
CA ASN A 171 -15.55 -1.01 15.87
C ASN A 171 -15.08 0.20 16.67
N ALA A 172 -13.77 0.28 16.89
CA ALA A 172 -13.10 1.47 17.42
C ALA A 172 -11.76 1.70 16.71
N PHE A 173 -11.43 2.97 16.50
CA PHE A 173 -10.20 3.39 15.83
C PHE A 173 -9.48 4.47 16.63
N VAL A 174 -8.15 4.52 16.56
CA VAL A 174 -7.37 5.60 17.21
C VAL A 174 -7.37 6.84 16.33
N GLY A 175 -7.89 7.97 16.84
CA GLY A 175 -7.91 9.24 16.13
C GLY A 175 -6.67 10.11 16.40
N GLN A 176 -6.07 9.97 17.58
CA GLN A 176 -4.91 10.78 17.98
C GLN A 176 -4.10 10.11 19.10
N ILE A 177 -2.78 10.25 19.05
CA ILE A 177 -1.89 9.92 20.16
C ILE A 177 -1.04 11.14 20.50
N GLY A 178 -1.06 11.52 21.78
CA GLY A 178 -0.43 12.72 22.29
C GLY A 178 -1.42 13.87 22.48
N ASP A 179 -1.16 14.69 23.49
CA ASP A 179 -1.81 15.97 23.69
C ASP A 179 -0.94 17.07 23.11
N VAL A 180 -1.55 17.98 22.34
CA VAL A 180 -0.82 19.02 21.58
C VAL A 180 0.00 19.90 22.51
N ASN A 181 -0.60 20.38 23.61
CA ASN A 181 0.06 21.33 24.49
C ASN A 181 1.22 20.66 25.25
N ASN A 182 1.03 19.44 25.74
CA ASN A 182 2.06 18.70 26.45
C ASN A 182 3.25 18.33 25.54
N ASP A 183 2.98 17.86 24.32
CA ASP A 183 4.04 17.55 23.36
C ASP A 183 4.78 18.81 22.91
N HIS A 184 4.03 19.90 22.68
CA HIS A 184 4.62 21.17 22.24
C HIS A 184 5.40 21.89 23.34
N ASN A 185 5.16 21.56 24.61
CA ASN A 185 5.98 21.99 25.75
C ASN A 185 7.30 21.22 25.91
N TYR A 186 7.63 20.32 24.97
CA TYR A 186 8.91 19.63 24.87
C TYR A 186 9.66 20.00 23.60
N TRP A 187 10.97 20.21 23.73
CA TRP A 187 11.90 20.23 22.61
C TRP A 187 13.05 19.28 22.90
N GLY A 188 13.29 18.30 22.03
CA GLY A 188 14.34 17.32 22.23
C GLY A 188 14.17 16.09 21.35
N ARG A 189 14.94 15.04 21.62
CA ARG A 189 14.86 13.77 20.88
C ARG A 189 13.58 13.00 21.26
N PRO A 190 12.83 12.40 20.34
CA PRO A 190 11.70 11.53 20.68
C PRO A 190 12.14 10.30 21.47
N GLU A 191 13.40 9.86 21.31
CA GLU A 191 13.96 8.71 22.02
C GLU A 191 14.31 9.02 23.49
N GLN A 192 14.37 10.30 23.86
CA GLN A 192 14.67 10.79 25.21
C GLN A 192 13.47 11.50 25.86
N GLN A 193 12.37 11.70 25.14
CA GLN A 193 11.12 12.18 25.73
C GLN A 193 10.67 11.15 26.76
N ALA A 194 10.37 11.62 27.98
CA ALA A 194 9.89 10.74 29.04
C ALA A 194 8.68 9.95 28.55
N GLN A 195 8.57 8.69 28.95
CA GLN A 195 7.42 7.86 28.61
C GLN A 195 6.70 7.46 29.90
N GLY A 196 5.37 7.49 29.85
CA GLY A 196 4.52 7.23 31.01
C GLY A 196 4.51 8.35 32.04
N GLY A 197 4.62 9.60 31.56
CA GLY A 197 4.30 10.76 32.37
C GLY A 197 2.81 10.86 32.71
N ALA A 198 2.49 11.58 33.78
CA ALA A 198 1.11 11.92 34.14
C ALA A 198 0.62 13.15 33.36
N ASP A 199 -0.71 13.36 33.33
CA ASP A 199 -1.33 14.54 32.72
C ASP A 199 -0.62 15.85 33.14
N GLY A 200 -0.40 16.73 32.16
CA GLY A 200 0.35 17.97 32.31
C GLY A 200 1.87 17.84 32.17
N THR A 201 2.40 16.65 31.82
CA THR A 201 3.84 16.44 31.60
C THR A 201 4.17 16.11 30.15
N ALA A 202 5.37 16.47 29.70
CA ALA A 202 5.88 16.15 28.37
C ALA A 202 5.87 14.65 28.01
N GLY A 203 5.85 13.77 29.02
CA GLY A 203 5.82 12.32 28.81
C GLY A 203 4.43 11.69 28.81
N TRP A 204 3.38 12.49 28.98
CA TRP A 204 2.00 12.03 28.90
C TRP A 204 1.50 12.10 27.47
N ARG A 205 1.16 10.93 26.93
CA ARG A 205 0.78 10.76 25.53
C ARG A 205 -0.56 10.03 25.46
N PRO A 206 -1.67 10.72 25.76
CA PRO A 206 -2.99 10.10 25.81
C PRO A 206 -3.40 9.59 24.42
N VAL A 207 -4.25 8.56 24.43
CA VAL A 207 -4.82 7.98 23.21
C VAL A 207 -6.29 8.38 23.13
N HIS A 208 -6.65 9.08 22.07
CA HIS A 208 -8.03 9.46 21.78
C HIS A 208 -8.59 8.57 20.68
N VAL A 209 -9.78 8.03 20.92
CA VAL A 209 -10.42 7.02 20.06
C VAL A 209 -11.72 7.52 19.44
N ILE A 210 -12.03 6.96 18.28
CA ILE A 210 -13.26 7.11 17.53
C ILE A 210 -14.09 5.84 17.73
N THR A 211 -15.33 6.01 18.17
CA THR A 211 -16.31 4.93 18.37
C THR A 211 -17.67 5.39 17.88
N ALA A 212 -18.59 4.46 17.62
CA ALA A 212 -19.96 4.79 17.26
C ALA A 212 -20.66 5.64 18.34
N ALA A 213 -20.42 5.33 19.62
CA ALA A 213 -20.99 6.08 20.75
C ALA A 213 -20.37 7.49 20.90
N GLY A 214 -19.09 7.65 20.55
CA GLY A 214 -18.41 8.95 20.56
C GLY A 214 -18.89 9.90 19.46
N GLY A 215 -19.37 9.36 18.33
CA GLY A 215 -20.09 10.13 17.31
C GLY A 215 -19.28 11.19 16.56
N ARG A 216 -17.95 11.18 16.65
CA ARG A 216 -17.02 12.14 15.99
C ARG A 216 -15.82 11.45 15.35
N GLY A 217 -15.31 12.00 14.25
CA GLY A 217 -14.10 11.51 13.56
C GLY A 217 -14.36 10.75 12.26
N ALA A 218 -15.42 11.09 11.53
CA ALA A 218 -15.77 10.46 10.25
C ALA A 218 -14.72 10.73 9.16
N ASP A 219 -14.15 11.93 9.19
CA ASP A 219 -13.00 12.40 8.41
C ASP A 219 -11.79 11.46 8.56
N ILE A 220 -11.34 11.25 9.80
CA ILE A 220 -10.23 10.36 10.12
C ILE A 220 -10.53 8.91 9.73
N LEU A 221 -11.76 8.43 9.96
CA LEU A 221 -12.15 7.10 9.52
C LEU A 221 -12.09 6.97 8.00
N GLY A 222 -12.54 8.00 7.26
CA GLY A 222 -12.42 8.06 5.80
C GLY A 222 -10.98 7.91 5.35
N GLU A 223 -10.06 8.68 5.94
CA GLU A 223 -8.64 8.59 5.63
C GLU A 223 -7.98 7.28 6.06
N ALA A 224 -8.46 6.65 7.14
CA ALA A 224 -8.04 5.31 7.53
C ALA A 224 -8.45 4.26 6.50
N VAL A 225 -9.67 4.34 5.98
CA VAL A 225 -10.14 3.48 4.89
C VAL A 225 -9.27 3.69 3.65
N ALA A 226 -9.06 4.95 3.24
CA ALA A 226 -8.25 5.30 2.07
C ALA A 226 -6.81 4.76 2.19
N THR A 227 -6.19 4.92 3.36
CA THR A 227 -4.84 4.41 3.67
C THR A 227 -4.76 2.89 3.57
N LEU A 228 -5.69 2.18 4.23
CA LEU A 228 -5.70 0.72 4.26
C LEU A 228 -5.96 0.13 2.86
N VAL A 229 -6.90 0.71 2.10
CA VAL A 229 -7.20 0.25 0.74
C VAL A 229 -6.03 0.55 -0.20
N GLY A 230 -5.48 1.77 -0.18
CA GLY A 230 -4.34 2.15 -1.01
C GLY A 230 -3.13 1.24 -0.77
N ALA A 231 -2.76 1.03 0.50
CA ALA A 231 -1.67 0.11 0.86
C ALA A 231 -1.98 -1.34 0.46
N SER A 232 -3.24 -1.79 0.56
CA SER A 232 -3.63 -3.14 0.11
C SER A 232 -3.37 -3.34 -1.39
N LEU A 233 -3.68 -2.34 -2.20
CA LEU A 233 -3.47 -2.41 -3.66
C LEU A 233 -1.99 -2.40 -3.99
N VAL A 234 -1.18 -1.59 -3.31
CA VAL A 234 0.29 -1.58 -3.47
C VAL A 234 0.89 -2.92 -3.07
N LEU A 235 0.50 -3.50 -1.93
CA LEU A 235 1.03 -4.79 -1.46
C LEU A 235 0.63 -5.98 -2.34
N LYS A 236 -0.49 -5.88 -3.07
CA LYS A 236 -0.88 -6.88 -4.08
C LYS A 236 -0.03 -6.85 -5.34
N ARG A 237 0.62 -5.72 -5.65
CA ARG A 237 1.44 -5.61 -6.86
C ARG A 237 2.68 -6.51 -6.74
N PRO A 238 3.11 -7.16 -7.84
CA PRO A 238 4.33 -7.97 -7.84
C PRO A 238 5.57 -7.17 -7.45
N GLY A 239 6.44 -7.76 -6.65
CA GLY A 239 7.70 -7.15 -6.21
C GLY A 239 8.28 -7.84 -4.97
N THR A 240 9.48 -7.44 -4.56
CA THR A 240 10.23 -8.01 -3.43
C THR A 240 9.41 -8.05 -2.14
N TYR A 241 8.60 -7.02 -1.90
CA TYR A 241 7.81 -6.84 -0.68
C TYR A 241 6.30 -7.01 -0.91
N SER A 242 5.92 -7.73 -1.97
CA SER A 242 4.51 -8.09 -2.18
C SER A 242 3.99 -8.93 -1.02
N ASN A 243 2.79 -8.61 -0.52
CA ASN A 243 2.15 -9.35 0.56
C ASN A 243 0.62 -9.43 0.35
N PRO A 244 0.14 -10.33 -0.54
CA PRO A 244 -1.28 -10.47 -0.83
C PRO A 244 -2.13 -10.86 0.39
N THR A 245 -1.57 -11.65 1.33
CA THR A 245 -2.26 -12.05 2.56
C THR A 245 -2.56 -10.84 3.45
N LYS A 246 -1.55 -10.00 3.72
CA LYS A 246 -1.76 -8.77 4.49
C LYS A 246 -2.66 -7.80 3.75
N ALA A 247 -2.53 -7.70 2.43
CA ALA A 247 -3.42 -6.87 1.63
C ALA A 247 -4.90 -7.27 1.78
N ALA A 248 -5.21 -8.56 1.85
CA ALA A 248 -6.56 -9.03 2.13
C ALA A 248 -7.05 -8.58 3.53
N THR A 249 -6.19 -8.70 4.55
CA THR A 249 -6.50 -8.21 5.91
C THR A 249 -6.77 -6.70 5.91
N LEU A 250 -5.93 -5.90 5.25
CA LEU A 250 -6.09 -4.45 5.15
C LEU A 250 -7.44 -4.07 4.52
N LEU A 251 -7.81 -4.74 3.42
CA LEU A 251 -9.08 -4.49 2.73
C LEU A 251 -10.29 -4.86 3.61
N THR A 252 -10.22 -5.97 4.37
CA THR A 252 -11.27 -6.33 5.34
C THR A 252 -11.42 -5.27 6.41
N ARG A 253 -10.31 -4.81 7.01
CA ARG A 253 -10.34 -3.74 8.03
C ARG A 253 -10.88 -2.43 7.48
N ALA A 254 -10.51 -2.07 6.25
CA ALA A 254 -11.03 -0.88 5.60
C ALA A 254 -12.55 -0.94 5.42
N LYS A 255 -13.11 -2.08 5.00
CA LYS A 255 -14.57 -2.24 4.88
C LYS A 255 -15.28 -2.09 6.24
N GLN A 256 -14.74 -2.68 7.30
CA GLN A 256 -15.25 -2.53 8.66
C GLN A 256 -15.25 -1.06 9.13
N LEU A 257 -14.15 -0.33 8.91
CA LEU A 257 -14.05 1.09 9.27
C LEU A 257 -14.97 1.97 8.42
N PHE A 258 -15.18 1.65 7.15
CA PHE A 258 -16.10 2.41 6.30
C PHE A 258 -17.55 2.32 6.79
N GLU A 259 -17.99 1.16 7.29
CA GLU A 259 -19.31 1.03 7.90
C GLU A 259 -19.41 1.80 9.23
N LEU A 260 -18.34 1.84 10.03
CA LEU A 260 -18.30 2.73 11.21
C LEU A 260 -18.39 4.20 10.81
N ALA A 261 -17.69 4.61 9.74
CA ALA A 261 -17.68 5.98 9.25
C ALA A 261 -19.03 6.44 8.70
N LYS A 262 -19.91 5.52 8.28
CA LYS A 262 -21.30 5.85 7.93
C LYS A 262 -22.17 6.14 9.15
N ILE A 263 -21.81 5.62 10.31
CA ILE A 263 -22.51 5.84 11.59
C ILE A 263 -22.02 7.13 12.24
N VAL A 264 -20.70 7.31 12.29
CA VAL A 264 -20.04 8.51 12.79
C VAL A 264 -20.19 9.60 11.72
N LYS A 265 -21.08 10.59 11.90
CA LYS A 265 -21.36 11.64 10.90
C LYS A 265 -20.97 13.03 11.39
N SER A 266 -19.75 13.17 11.89
CA SER A 266 -19.19 14.43 12.38
C SER A 266 -17.67 14.44 12.24
N THR A 267 -17.09 15.62 12.10
CA THR A 267 -15.64 15.82 12.02
C THR A 267 -14.95 15.51 13.36
N TRP A 268 -13.65 15.26 13.30
CA TRP A 268 -12.83 15.00 14.47
C TRP A 268 -12.73 16.23 15.37
N SER A 269 -12.92 16.00 16.66
CA SER A 269 -12.77 17.01 17.70
C SER A 269 -12.19 16.33 18.94
N PRO A 270 -10.86 16.24 19.10
CA PRO A 270 -10.27 15.62 20.27
C PRO A 270 -10.57 16.46 21.53
N PRO A 271 -10.49 15.88 22.74
CA PRO A 271 -10.39 16.69 23.95
C PRO A 271 -9.15 17.59 23.88
N GLY A 272 -9.25 18.84 24.35
CA GLY A 272 -8.14 19.79 24.32
C GLY A 272 -7.97 20.50 22.96
N THR A 273 -6.73 20.82 22.61
CA THR A 273 -6.40 21.55 21.38
C THR A 273 -6.51 20.64 20.17
N ASN A 274 -7.26 21.06 19.14
CA ASN A 274 -7.26 20.40 17.83
C ASN A 274 -6.31 21.14 16.89
N ALA A 275 -5.15 20.53 16.59
CA ALA A 275 -4.16 21.11 15.68
C ALA A 275 -4.59 21.08 14.20
N TYR A 276 -5.48 20.14 13.84
CA TYR A 276 -5.96 19.93 12.47
C TYR A 276 -7.50 19.91 12.46
N PRO A 277 -8.16 21.07 12.67
CA PRO A 277 -9.62 21.14 12.66
C PRO A 277 -10.17 20.92 11.25
N SER A 278 -10.91 19.84 11.07
CA SER A 278 -11.57 19.54 9.79
C SER A 278 -12.81 20.41 9.57
N SER A 279 -12.96 20.95 8.35
CA SER A 279 -14.12 21.72 7.91
C SER A 279 -15.29 20.83 7.46
N SER A 280 -15.00 19.61 7.01
CA SER A 280 -15.97 18.66 6.46
C SER A 280 -15.41 17.25 6.55
N TYR A 281 -16.28 16.26 6.78
CA TYR A 281 -15.96 14.84 6.63
C TYR A 281 -16.47 14.25 5.30
N ALA A 282 -17.24 15.01 4.53
CA ALA A 282 -17.95 14.50 3.37
C ALA A 282 -16.98 14.13 2.23
N ASP A 283 -15.94 14.92 2.06
CA ASP A 283 -14.88 14.70 1.09
C ASP A 283 -13.97 13.53 1.47
N ASP A 284 -13.64 13.33 2.76
CA ASP A 284 -12.92 12.13 3.22
C ASP A 284 -13.74 10.85 2.99
N LEU A 285 -15.05 10.88 3.25
CA LEU A 285 -15.94 9.76 2.95
C LEU A 285 -16.04 9.48 1.44
N ALA A 286 -16.08 10.54 0.62
CA ALA A 286 -16.02 10.40 -0.84
C ALA A 286 -14.69 9.79 -1.29
N TRP A 287 -13.57 10.19 -0.68
CA TRP A 287 -12.25 9.64 -0.95
C TRP A 287 -12.11 8.17 -0.54
N ALA A 288 -12.57 7.83 0.66
CA ALA A 288 -12.65 6.46 1.15
C ALA A 288 -13.46 5.56 0.21
N ALA A 289 -14.64 6.02 -0.22
CA ALA A 289 -15.50 5.31 -1.14
C ALA A 289 -14.87 5.17 -2.53
N ALA A 290 -14.16 6.19 -3.00
CA ALA A 290 -13.42 6.14 -4.27
C ALA A 290 -12.33 5.06 -4.26
N TRP A 291 -11.62 4.91 -3.14
CA TRP A 291 -10.66 3.82 -2.96
C TRP A 291 -11.31 2.44 -2.97
N LEU A 292 -12.43 2.27 -2.26
CA LEU A 292 -13.18 1.01 -2.27
C LEU A 292 -13.68 0.67 -3.68
N CYS A 293 -14.21 1.66 -4.41
CA CYS A 293 -14.55 1.52 -5.83
C CYS A 293 -13.34 1.06 -6.66
N ARG A 294 -12.19 1.71 -6.49
CA ARG A 294 -10.96 1.32 -7.19
C ARG A 294 -10.57 -0.13 -6.89
N ALA A 295 -10.66 -0.55 -5.63
CA ALA A 295 -10.30 -1.91 -5.23
C ALA A 295 -11.22 -2.97 -5.83
N ASP A 296 -12.52 -2.70 -5.93
CA ASP A 296 -13.49 -3.61 -6.53
C ASP A 296 -13.30 -3.68 -8.07
N VAL A 297 -13.03 -2.55 -8.73
CA VAL A 297 -12.71 -2.50 -10.16
C VAL A 297 -11.43 -3.30 -10.47
N ASP A 298 -10.34 -3.05 -9.74
CA ASP A 298 -9.07 -3.78 -9.92
C ASP A 298 -9.18 -5.28 -9.56
N GLY A 299 -10.15 -5.66 -8.72
CA GLY A 299 -10.40 -7.03 -8.29
C GLY A 299 -11.20 -7.90 -9.27
N GLY A 300 -11.52 -7.40 -10.47
CA GLY A 300 -12.33 -8.12 -11.46
C GLY A 300 -13.82 -7.78 -11.43
N GLY A 301 -14.23 -6.75 -10.67
CA GLY A 301 -15.61 -6.23 -10.62
C GLY A 301 -16.08 -5.53 -11.91
N GLY A 302 -15.23 -5.40 -12.93
CA GLY A 302 -15.64 -4.96 -14.25
C GLY A 302 -14.50 -4.38 -15.10
N SER A 303 -14.62 -4.53 -16.42
CA SER A 303 -14.02 -3.59 -17.39
C SER A 303 -14.41 -2.15 -17.02
N LEU A 304 -13.66 -1.13 -17.45
CA LEU A 304 -14.04 0.29 -17.32
C LEU A 304 -15.48 0.59 -17.81
N SER A 305 -16.04 -0.26 -18.68
CA SER A 305 -17.43 -0.19 -19.16
C SER A 305 -18.49 -0.74 -18.20
N ALA A 306 -18.09 -1.43 -17.12
CA ALA A 306 -18.97 -2.08 -16.15
C ALA A 306 -18.88 -1.46 -14.74
N SER A 307 -18.01 -0.47 -14.51
CA SER A 307 -17.83 0.18 -13.20
C SER A 307 -19.08 0.88 -12.68
N SER A 308 -20.02 1.28 -13.54
CA SER A 308 -21.34 1.79 -13.14
C SER A 308 -22.25 0.75 -12.49
N SER A 309 -21.94 -0.55 -12.63
CA SER A 309 -22.67 -1.66 -11.99
C SER A 309 -22.06 -2.09 -10.65
N VAL A 310 -20.88 -1.58 -10.29
CA VAL A 310 -20.20 -1.88 -9.02
C VAL A 310 -20.82 -1.00 -7.92
N ALA A 311 -21.44 -1.63 -6.91
CA ALA A 311 -22.16 -0.92 -5.86
C ALA A 311 -21.31 0.10 -5.07
N SER A 312 -20.03 -0.20 -4.85
CA SER A 312 -19.09 0.74 -4.20
C SER A 312 -18.84 1.98 -5.04
N CYS A 313 -18.78 1.86 -6.37
CA CYS A 313 -18.61 2.98 -7.29
C CYS A 313 -19.85 3.88 -7.37
N SER A 314 -21.06 3.32 -7.35
CA SER A 314 -22.29 4.12 -7.27
C SER A 314 -22.38 4.87 -5.93
N SER A 315 -21.99 4.21 -4.83
CA SER A 315 -21.93 4.85 -3.51
C SER A 315 -20.90 5.97 -3.47
N ALA A 316 -19.75 5.77 -4.09
CA ALA A 316 -18.68 6.77 -4.15
C ALA A 316 -19.07 7.99 -4.98
N ALA A 317 -19.77 7.79 -6.12
CA ALA A 317 -20.30 8.88 -6.92
C ALA A 317 -21.30 9.75 -6.13
N ALA A 318 -22.22 9.12 -5.38
CA ALA A 318 -23.19 9.83 -4.55
C ALA A 318 -22.54 10.61 -3.38
N LEU A 319 -21.53 10.03 -2.72
CA LEU A 319 -20.78 10.73 -1.66
C LEU A 319 -19.99 11.91 -2.23
N TRP A 320 -19.39 11.74 -3.41
CA TRP A 320 -18.65 12.82 -4.06
C TRP A 320 -19.57 13.99 -4.47
N ASP A 321 -20.81 13.74 -4.85
CA ASP A 321 -21.78 14.81 -5.13
C ASP A 321 -22.06 15.72 -3.94
N VAL A 322 -21.96 15.18 -2.72
CA VAL A 322 -22.06 15.97 -1.50
C VAL A 322 -20.79 16.78 -1.26
N ALA A 323 -19.62 16.19 -1.55
CA ALA A 323 -18.31 16.80 -1.31
C ALA A 323 -17.92 17.90 -2.30
N LYS A 324 -18.39 17.85 -3.55
CA LYS A 324 -17.90 18.69 -4.66
C LYS A 324 -18.16 20.20 -4.54
N SER A 325 -18.89 20.65 -3.53
CA SER A 325 -19.27 22.06 -3.31
C SER A 325 -18.45 22.77 -2.23
N ALA A 326 -17.64 22.07 -1.44
CA ALA A 326 -17.02 22.61 -0.22
C ALA A 326 -15.76 23.46 -0.48
N ASN A 327 -14.83 22.99 -1.32
CA ASN A 327 -13.57 23.65 -1.64
C ASN A 327 -12.93 22.96 -2.86
N LEU A 328 -12.25 23.70 -3.74
CA LEU A 328 -11.55 23.13 -4.90
C LEU A 328 -10.12 22.66 -4.55
N ASP A 329 -9.54 23.20 -3.50
CA ASP A 329 -8.12 23.12 -3.24
C ASP A 329 -7.78 21.80 -2.52
N LEU A 330 -6.83 21.02 -3.04
CA LEU A 330 -6.38 19.74 -2.43
C LEU A 330 -5.49 20.02 -1.21
N THR A 331 -5.92 19.58 -0.03
CA THR A 331 -5.23 19.79 1.25
C THR A 331 -5.44 18.60 2.18
N TRP A 332 -4.88 18.66 3.41
CA TRP A 332 -5.21 17.70 4.46
C TRP A 332 -6.67 17.80 4.95
N ASP A 333 -7.33 18.94 4.70
CA ASP A 333 -8.72 19.23 5.10
C ASP A 333 -9.73 19.02 3.96
N ASN A 334 -9.24 18.84 2.73
CA ASN A 334 -10.11 18.68 1.57
C ASN A 334 -9.47 17.79 0.50
N VAL A 335 -10.03 16.60 0.31
CA VAL A 335 -9.53 15.59 -0.64
C VAL A 335 -10.47 15.34 -1.82
N ALA A 336 -11.50 16.16 -2.00
CA ALA A 336 -12.49 16.02 -3.09
C ALA A 336 -11.88 15.99 -4.50
N ALA A 337 -10.78 16.72 -4.73
CA ALA A 337 -10.05 16.71 -6.00
C ALA A 337 -9.35 15.36 -6.26
N ALA A 338 -8.76 14.75 -5.23
CA ALA A 338 -8.13 13.43 -5.33
C ALA A 338 -9.19 12.35 -5.59
N ALA A 339 -10.33 12.43 -4.88
CA ALA A 339 -11.48 11.57 -5.13
C ALA A 339 -12.00 11.68 -6.56
N ALA A 340 -12.16 12.90 -7.07
CA ALA A 340 -12.59 13.14 -8.46
C ALA A 340 -11.64 12.46 -9.47
N LEU A 341 -10.32 12.60 -9.29
CA LEU A 341 -9.33 11.96 -10.16
C LEU A 341 -9.46 10.43 -10.14
N LEU A 342 -9.55 9.83 -8.94
CA LEU A 342 -9.63 8.38 -8.79
C LEU A 342 -10.94 7.83 -9.37
N LEU A 343 -12.07 8.49 -9.11
CA LEU A 343 -13.39 8.10 -9.63
C LEU A 343 -13.50 8.27 -11.15
N ARG A 344 -12.93 9.34 -11.69
CA ARG A 344 -12.82 9.55 -13.13
C ARG A 344 -12.05 8.42 -13.78
N ASP A 345 -10.94 8.00 -13.19
CA ASP A 345 -10.08 6.96 -13.76
C ASP A 345 -10.70 5.55 -13.64
N THR A 346 -11.66 5.34 -12.74
CA THR A 346 -12.48 4.11 -12.69
C THR A 346 -13.74 4.17 -13.55
N GLY A 347 -14.14 5.35 -14.03
CA GLY A 347 -15.42 5.55 -14.73
C GLY A 347 -16.65 5.47 -13.81
N ALA A 348 -16.47 5.71 -12.51
CA ALA A 348 -17.54 5.57 -11.52
C ALA A 348 -18.74 6.48 -11.83
N GLY A 349 -19.96 5.98 -11.63
CA GLY A 349 -21.20 6.71 -11.93
C GLY A 349 -21.51 6.89 -13.43
N GLY A 350 -20.64 6.41 -14.33
CA GLY A 350 -20.85 6.51 -15.78
C GLY A 350 -20.53 7.89 -16.38
N PRO A 351 -20.78 8.09 -17.69
CA PRO A 351 -20.26 9.24 -18.45
C PRO A 351 -20.63 10.61 -17.89
N THR A 352 -21.84 10.77 -17.35
CA THR A 352 -22.30 12.04 -16.76
C THR A 352 -21.50 12.41 -15.51
N TYR A 353 -21.22 11.45 -14.64
CA TYR A 353 -20.39 11.67 -13.46
C TYR A 353 -18.94 11.94 -13.85
N VAL A 354 -18.40 11.18 -14.81
CA VAL A 354 -17.06 11.41 -15.37
C VAL A 354 -16.91 12.85 -15.87
N ALA A 355 -17.91 13.36 -16.61
CA ALA A 355 -17.92 14.76 -17.04
C ALA A 355 -17.97 15.75 -15.86
N SER A 356 -18.70 15.43 -14.79
CA SER A 356 -18.73 16.26 -13.58
C SER A 356 -17.40 16.24 -12.81
N TYR A 357 -16.70 15.11 -12.76
CA TYR A 357 -15.36 15.02 -12.17
C TYR A 357 -14.38 15.87 -12.97
N ASP A 358 -14.41 15.77 -14.30
CA ASP A 358 -13.56 16.58 -15.18
C ASP A 358 -13.88 18.08 -15.08
N ASP A 359 -15.15 18.47 -14.96
CA ASP A 359 -15.52 19.88 -14.68
C ASP A 359 -14.89 20.38 -13.38
N PHE A 360 -15.03 19.62 -12.28
CA PHE A 360 -14.44 19.99 -10.99
C PHE A 360 -12.92 20.16 -11.09
N ILE A 361 -12.24 19.20 -11.71
CA ILE A 361 -10.79 19.23 -11.93
C ILE A 361 -10.42 20.45 -12.81
N ASN A 362 -11.18 20.75 -13.85
CA ASN A 362 -10.94 21.89 -14.74
C ASN A 362 -11.15 23.24 -14.03
N ARG A 363 -12.13 23.33 -13.12
CA ARG A 363 -12.33 24.53 -12.27
C ARG A 363 -11.16 24.74 -11.33
N MET A 364 -10.66 23.67 -10.69
CA MET A 364 -9.43 23.75 -9.89
C MET A 364 -8.24 24.20 -10.77
N ILE A 365 -8.05 23.58 -11.94
CA ILE A 365 -6.96 23.94 -12.86
C ILE A 365 -7.04 25.41 -13.26
N THR A 366 -8.23 25.89 -13.62
CA THR A 366 -8.45 27.29 -14.01
C THR A 366 -8.16 28.25 -12.86
N ARG A 367 -8.61 27.92 -11.65
CA ARG A 367 -8.36 28.72 -10.43
C ARG A 367 -6.87 28.90 -10.15
N TRP A 368 -6.08 27.82 -10.26
CA TRP A 368 -4.65 27.84 -9.93
C TRP A 368 -3.78 28.39 -11.06
N SER A 369 -4.06 28.01 -12.31
CA SER A 369 -3.27 28.47 -13.46
C SER A 369 -3.62 29.88 -13.92
N GLY A 370 -4.86 30.33 -13.64
CA GLY A 370 -5.33 31.70 -13.91
C GLY A 370 -5.14 32.66 -12.73
N ALA A 371 -4.37 32.26 -11.71
CA ALA A 371 -4.15 33.09 -10.53
C ALA A 371 -3.50 34.43 -10.90
N PRO A 372 -4.06 35.58 -10.45
CA PRO A 372 -3.50 36.89 -10.75
C PRO A 372 -2.21 37.15 -9.96
N ALA A 373 -1.52 38.26 -10.26
CA ALA A 373 -0.36 38.67 -9.48
C ALA A 373 -0.71 38.88 -8.00
N CYS A 374 0.19 38.49 -7.10
CA CYS A 374 0.00 38.66 -5.66
C CYS A 374 -0.07 40.13 -5.19
N SER A 375 0.22 41.12 -6.03
CA SER A 375 -0.07 42.52 -5.72
C SER A 375 -1.57 42.84 -5.65
N THR A 376 -2.44 41.96 -6.14
CA THR A 376 -3.91 42.17 -6.18
C THR A 376 -4.65 41.79 -4.89
N GLY A 377 -3.98 41.18 -3.91
CA GLY A 377 -4.62 40.67 -2.69
C GLY A 377 -5.41 39.36 -2.87
N ALA A 378 -5.61 38.86 -4.09
CA ALA A 378 -6.35 37.63 -4.37
C ALA A 378 -5.62 36.36 -3.89
N THR A 379 -6.37 35.27 -3.70
CA THR A 379 -5.85 33.95 -3.28
C THR A 379 -6.58 32.82 -4.03
N PRO A 380 -5.88 31.89 -4.71
CA PRO A 380 -4.43 31.88 -4.94
C PRO A 380 -3.97 33.06 -5.81
N CYS A 381 -2.67 33.36 -5.77
CA CYS A 381 -2.01 34.36 -6.59
C CYS A 381 -0.61 33.92 -7.03
N MET A 382 -0.03 34.58 -8.03
CA MET A 382 1.35 34.33 -8.48
C MET A 382 2.31 35.31 -7.81
N THR A 383 3.33 34.80 -7.11
CA THR A 383 4.42 35.62 -6.56
C THR A 383 5.22 36.26 -7.69
N PRO A 384 5.97 37.35 -7.44
CA PRO A 384 6.88 37.92 -8.43
C PRO A 384 7.82 36.90 -9.09
N GLY A 385 8.29 35.91 -8.33
CA GLY A 385 9.16 34.82 -8.79
C GLY A 385 8.43 33.66 -9.47
N GLY A 386 7.10 33.64 -9.49
CA GLY A 386 6.29 32.68 -10.25
C GLY A 386 5.77 31.46 -9.48
N LEU A 387 5.75 31.49 -8.14
CA LEU A 387 5.06 30.50 -7.33
C LEU A 387 3.56 30.82 -7.25
N ALA A 388 2.70 29.82 -7.44
CA ALA A 388 1.29 29.89 -7.13
C ALA A 388 1.10 29.78 -5.61
N TRP A 389 0.95 30.93 -4.97
CA TRP A 389 0.88 31.11 -3.53
C TRP A 389 -0.58 31.17 -3.06
N TYR A 390 -0.87 30.52 -1.92
CA TYR A 390 -2.21 30.48 -1.33
C TYR A 390 -2.26 30.97 0.12
N SER A 391 -1.32 30.53 0.95
CA SER A 391 -1.24 30.88 2.36
C SER A 391 0.22 30.93 2.77
N ASP A 392 0.54 31.71 3.80
CA ASP A 392 1.88 31.70 4.40
C ASP A 392 2.21 30.33 4.99
N TRP A 393 1.20 29.65 5.56
CA TRP A 393 1.35 28.30 6.10
C TRP A 393 1.43 27.27 4.98
N GLY A 394 2.62 26.74 4.72
CA GLY A 394 2.80 25.68 3.72
C GLY A 394 2.52 26.13 2.28
N SER A 395 2.97 27.33 1.90
CA SER A 395 2.84 27.86 0.53
C SER A 395 3.35 26.87 -0.53
N ALA A 396 4.50 26.23 -0.30
CA ALA A 396 5.06 25.23 -1.20
C ALA A 396 4.23 23.94 -1.26
N ARG A 397 3.64 23.51 -0.14
CA ARG A 397 2.71 22.35 -0.08
C ARG A 397 1.51 22.56 -0.97
N TYR A 398 0.91 23.75 -0.95
CA TYR A 398 -0.26 24.04 -1.79
C TYR A 398 0.07 23.99 -3.29
N ALA A 399 1.18 24.59 -3.70
CA ALA A 399 1.64 24.54 -5.09
C ALA A 399 1.94 23.08 -5.53
N ALA A 400 2.55 22.29 -4.65
CA ALA A 400 2.86 20.89 -4.89
C ALA A 400 1.61 20.00 -4.99
N ASN A 401 0.61 20.20 -4.12
CA ASN A 401 -0.67 19.49 -4.18
C ASN A 401 -1.41 19.80 -5.50
N SER A 402 -1.43 21.06 -5.92
CA SER A 402 -2.01 21.44 -7.20
C SER A 402 -1.23 20.86 -8.39
N ALA A 403 0.10 20.84 -8.33
CA ALA A 403 0.93 20.20 -9.34
C ALA A 403 0.62 18.70 -9.49
N LEU A 404 0.42 17.96 -8.38
CA LEU A 404 -0.05 16.58 -8.39
C LEU A 404 -1.36 16.44 -9.17
N VAL A 405 -2.36 17.27 -8.88
CA VAL A 405 -3.66 17.22 -9.56
C VAL A 405 -3.52 17.47 -11.06
N PHE A 406 -2.74 18.49 -11.45
CA PHE A 406 -2.52 18.84 -12.86
C PHE A 406 -1.85 17.70 -13.63
N LEU A 407 -0.84 17.06 -13.03
CA LEU A 407 -0.12 15.93 -13.64
C LEU A 407 -1.02 14.71 -13.77
N ALA A 408 -1.78 14.37 -12.72
CA ALA A 408 -2.75 13.28 -12.76
C ALA A 408 -3.86 13.53 -13.80
N ALA A 409 -4.32 14.77 -13.92
CA ALA A 409 -5.31 15.18 -14.92
C ALA A 409 -4.75 15.23 -16.35
N ALA A 410 -3.44 15.19 -16.52
CA ALA A 410 -2.75 15.23 -17.81
C ALA A 410 -2.20 13.87 -18.26
N ARG A 411 -2.57 12.78 -17.58
CA ARG A 411 -2.19 11.41 -17.93
C ARG A 411 -2.85 10.92 -19.21
N SER A 412 -2.11 10.17 -20.03
CA SER A 412 -2.56 9.65 -21.32
C SER A 412 -2.99 8.18 -21.27
N ASP A 413 -2.62 7.47 -20.21
CA ASP A 413 -2.69 6.02 -20.02
C ASP A 413 -3.99 5.54 -19.33
N GLY A 414 -5.11 6.21 -19.58
CA GLY A 414 -6.45 5.81 -19.10
C GLY A 414 -7.16 6.91 -18.30
N GLY A 415 -8.50 6.81 -18.22
CA GLY A 415 -9.38 7.82 -17.60
C GLY A 415 -9.76 9.00 -18.52
N GLY A 416 -10.46 10.00 -17.98
CA GLY A 416 -10.94 11.19 -18.73
C GLY A 416 -9.83 12.08 -19.31
N GLY A 417 -8.58 11.93 -18.83
CA GLY A 417 -7.40 12.61 -19.38
C GLY A 417 -6.97 12.14 -20.78
N ALA A 418 -7.46 10.98 -21.25
CA ALA A 418 -7.16 10.47 -22.59
C ALA A 418 -7.71 11.38 -23.71
N ALA A 419 -8.87 12.02 -23.49
CA ALA A 419 -9.49 12.93 -24.44
C ALA A 419 -8.84 14.33 -24.47
N LEU A 420 -7.89 14.60 -23.57
CA LEU A 420 -7.23 15.90 -23.50
C LEU A 420 -6.33 16.12 -24.72
N THR A 421 -6.49 17.28 -25.38
CA THR A 421 -5.66 17.70 -26.50
C THR A 421 -4.18 17.76 -26.10
N ALA A 422 -3.28 17.59 -27.08
CA ALA A 422 -1.84 17.69 -26.83
C ALA A 422 -1.47 19.05 -26.18
N ALA A 423 -2.09 20.14 -26.64
CA ALA A 423 -1.89 21.47 -26.07
C ALA A 423 -2.40 21.58 -24.63
N GLY A 424 -3.59 21.06 -24.33
CA GLY A 424 -4.13 21.03 -22.96
C GLY A 424 -3.25 20.22 -22.01
N ARG A 425 -2.71 19.10 -22.51
CA ARG A 425 -1.77 18.25 -21.78
C ARG A 425 -0.46 18.97 -21.49
N ALA A 426 0.14 19.59 -22.51
CA ALA A 426 1.35 20.38 -22.36
C ALA A 426 1.14 21.54 -21.36
N SER A 427 0.03 22.26 -21.46
CA SER A 427 -0.30 23.35 -20.52
C SER A 427 -0.31 22.89 -19.06
N ARG A 428 -1.03 21.81 -18.74
CA ARG A 428 -1.11 21.27 -17.38
C ARG A 428 0.25 20.80 -16.85
N VAL A 429 0.96 20.01 -17.64
CA VAL A 429 2.25 19.44 -17.24
C VAL A 429 3.32 20.52 -17.09
N CYS A 430 3.37 21.49 -18.00
CA CYS A 430 4.36 22.56 -17.95
C CYS A 430 4.07 23.58 -16.85
N TRP A 431 2.81 23.81 -16.49
CA TRP A 431 2.46 24.54 -15.27
C TRP A 431 2.92 23.79 -14.02
N ALA A 432 2.61 22.50 -13.90
CA ALA A 432 3.06 21.69 -12.75
C ALA A 432 4.60 21.67 -12.64
N ARG A 433 5.29 21.54 -13.78
CA ARG A 433 6.75 21.64 -13.85
C ARG A 433 7.27 22.98 -13.36
N SER A 434 6.63 24.11 -13.72
CA SER A 434 7.11 25.43 -13.28
C SER A 434 7.02 25.58 -11.77
N GLN A 435 5.93 25.11 -11.16
CA GLN A 435 5.74 25.15 -9.71
C GLN A 435 6.76 24.27 -8.98
N MET A 436 6.94 23.03 -9.44
CA MET A 436 7.92 22.12 -8.83
C MET A 436 9.36 22.62 -9.07
N SER A 437 9.67 23.19 -10.23
CA SER A 437 11.00 23.76 -10.48
C SER A 437 11.27 24.96 -9.57
N TYR A 438 10.27 25.84 -9.35
CA TYR A 438 10.36 26.92 -8.37
C TYR A 438 10.70 26.36 -6.99
N VAL A 439 9.95 25.36 -6.51
CA VAL A 439 10.15 24.71 -5.20
C VAL A 439 11.55 24.10 -5.09
N LEU A 440 12.07 23.58 -6.20
CA LEU A 440 13.38 22.95 -6.25
C LEU A 440 14.57 23.93 -6.41
N GLY A 441 14.30 25.21 -6.64
CA GLY A 441 15.34 26.25 -6.65
C GLY A 441 15.36 27.15 -7.90
N SER A 442 14.54 26.87 -8.92
CA SER A 442 14.39 27.73 -10.10
C SER A 442 13.54 28.97 -9.78
N ASN A 443 14.05 29.80 -8.87
CA ASN A 443 13.43 31.03 -8.41
C ASN A 443 14.47 32.16 -8.30
N PRO A 444 14.05 33.44 -8.15
CA PRO A 444 14.98 34.57 -8.16
C PRO A 444 16.11 34.51 -7.12
N GLN A 445 15.95 33.72 -6.06
CA GLN A 445 16.90 33.61 -4.96
C GLN A 445 17.80 32.37 -5.07
N SER A 446 17.64 31.52 -6.09
CA SER A 446 18.32 30.21 -6.20
C SER A 446 18.15 29.37 -4.91
N GLN A 447 16.98 29.47 -4.29
CA GLN A 447 16.66 28.84 -3.01
C GLN A 447 15.82 27.59 -3.25
N SER A 448 16.38 26.40 -3.04
CA SER A 448 15.52 25.21 -2.90
C SER A 448 14.73 25.29 -1.60
N PHE A 449 13.50 24.81 -1.60
CA PHE A 449 12.69 24.64 -0.40
C PHE A 449 12.69 23.17 0.09
N VAL A 450 13.61 22.35 -0.41
CA VAL A 450 13.75 20.95 -0.04
C VAL A 450 15.06 20.76 0.71
N VAL A 451 14.97 20.29 1.96
CA VAL A 451 16.14 20.10 2.83
C VAL A 451 17.14 19.15 2.18
N GLY A 452 18.39 19.61 2.05
CA GLY A 452 19.50 18.85 1.47
C GLY A 452 19.53 18.77 -0.05
N TYR A 453 18.58 19.37 -0.78
CA TYR A 453 18.62 19.40 -2.23
C TYR A 453 19.16 20.75 -2.73
N LYS A 454 20.32 20.72 -3.38
CA LYS A 454 20.95 21.88 -4.03
C LYS A 454 21.23 21.50 -5.49
N PRO A 455 20.41 21.96 -6.47
CA PRO A 455 20.59 21.51 -7.85
C PRO A 455 21.90 21.96 -8.49
N THR A 456 22.51 23.04 -7.99
CA THR A 456 23.93 23.38 -8.23
C THR A 456 24.58 23.82 -6.92
N THR A 457 25.91 23.97 -6.90
CA THR A 457 26.65 24.44 -5.73
C THR A 457 26.32 25.88 -5.31
N SER A 458 25.77 26.69 -6.22
CA SER A 458 25.33 28.06 -5.91
C SER A 458 23.94 28.13 -5.29
N HIS A 459 23.18 27.03 -5.33
CA HIS A 459 21.85 26.98 -4.73
C HIS A 459 21.92 26.83 -3.22
N LYS A 460 20.98 27.47 -2.55
CA LYS A 460 20.73 27.27 -1.13
C LYS A 460 19.69 26.17 -0.95
N SER A 461 19.72 25.51 0.21
CA SER A 461 18.65 24.63 0.70
C SER A 461 18.38 25.00 2.15
N PRO A 462 17.21 24.70 2.72
CA PRO A 462 16.95 24.92 4.14
C PRO A 462 17.90 24.05 4.96
N GLU A 463 18.49 24.63 5.99
CA GLU A 463 19.39 23.95 6.93
C GLU A 463 18.85 24.02 8.37
N LYS A 464 17.83 24.85 8.63
CA LYS A 464 17.20 25.00 9.96
C LYS A 464 15.68 24.73 9.94
N PRO A 465 15.20 23.58 9.44
CA PRO A 465 13.78 23.26 9.52
C PRO A 465 13.31 23.21 10.99
N HIS A 466 12.09 23.67 11.25
CA HIS A 466 11.43 23.62 12.55
C HIS A 466 11.08 22.16 12.89
N HIS A 467 12.08 21.41 13.36
CA HIS A 467 11.95 19.97 13.55
C HIS A 467 12.83 19.48 14.70
N ARG A 468 12.18 18.98 15.76
CA ARG A 468 12.82 18.64 17.04
C ARG A 468 13.96 17.66 16.87
N SER A 469 13.68 16.48 16.34
CA SER A 469 14.66 15.38 16.31
C SER A 469 15.88 15.71 15.43
N SER A 470 15.69 16.41 14.31
CA SER A 470 16.82 16.77 13.43
C SER A 470 17.67 17.92 13.97
N SER A 471 17.10 18.77 14.83
CA SER A 471 17.84 19.82 15.57
C SER A 471 18.76 19.26 16.65
N CYS A 472 18.60 17.99 17.02
CA CYS A 472 19.45 17.32 17.99
C CYS A 472 20.70 16.72 17.34
N SER A 473 21.82 16.74 18.08
CA SER A 473 23.04 16.02 17.67
C SER A 473 22.78 14.52 17.53
N PRO A 474 23.29 13.84 16.48
CA PRO A 474 23.27 12.38 16.39
C PRO A 474 24.00 11.70 17.56
N ASN A 475 24.95 12.41 18.20
CA ASN A 475 25.59 11.92 19.41
C ASN A 475 24.65 12.11 20.62
N HIS A 476 24.09 11.00 21.11
CA HIS A 476 23.15 10.99 22.25
C HIS A 476 23.76 11.43 23.59
N SER A 477 25.10 11.51 23.70
CA SER A 477 25.75 12.09 24.89
C SER A 477 25.63 13.62 24.96
N VAL A 478 25.31 14.27 23.83
CA VAL A 478 25.04 15.71 23.78
C VAL A 478 23.57 15.93 24.15
N SER A 479 23.31 16.75 25.17
CA SER A 479 21.95 17.12 25.56
C SER A 479 21.19 17.75 24.38
N CYS A 480 19.89 17.53 24.32
CA CYS A 480 19.01 18.21 23.37
C CYS A 480 17.76 18.65 24.10
N ASP A 481 17.62 19.95 24.23
CA ASP A 481 16.54 20.65 24.92
C ASP A 481 16.20 21.93 24.13
N TRP A 482 15.51 22.89 24.73
CA TRP A 482 15.18 24.18 24.11
C TRP A 482 16.40 24.95 23.56
N ALA A 483 17.61 24.74 24.07
CA ALA A 483 18.82 25.34 23.48
C ALA A 483 19.08 24.82 22.06
N ALA A 484 18.63 23.61 21.73
CA ALA A 484 18.68 23.08 20.37
C ALA A 484 17.69 23.78 19.42
N LEU A 485 16.59 24.34 19.91
CA LEU A 485 15.73 25.21 19.10
C LEU A 485 16.50 26.50 18.73
N ASP A 486 17.19 27.08 19.70
CA ASP A 486 17.88 28.37 19.57
C ASP A 486 19.30 28.31 19.00
N ALA A 487 19.83 27.11 18.78
CA ALA A 487 21.18 26.94 18.27
C ALA A 487 21.37 27.65 16.93
N ALA A 488 22.39 28.52 16.84
CA ALA A 488 22.65 29.38 15.69
C ALA A 488 23.05 28.62 14.42
N GLY A 489 23.61 27.42 14.57
CA GLY A 489 24.02 26.57 13.45
C GLY A 489 22.87 25.85 12.76
N PRO A 490 23.15 25.15 11.65
CA PRO A 490 22.18 24.27 11.00
C PRO A 490 21.71 23.16 11.95
N ASN A 491 20.60 22.49 11.62
CA ASN A 491 20.20 21.27 12.29
C ASN A 491 21.34 20.23 12.17
N PRO A 492 21.84 19.65 13.28
CA PRO A 492 22.96 18.71 13.25
C PRO A 492 22.70 17.46 12.41
N SER A 493 21.44 17.04 12.30
CA SER A 493 21.04 15.90 11.47
C SER A 493 20.36 16.39 10.20
N LEU A 494 20.81 15.92 9.04
CA LEU A 494 20.20 16.26 7.76
C LEU A 494 18.82 15.59 7.63
N LEU A 495 17.76 16.40 7.62
CA LEU A 495 16.38 15.95 7.35
C LEU A 495 16.11 15.87 5.83
N ALA A 496 16.90 15.04 5.14
CA ALA A 496 16.92 15.00 3.68
C ALA A 496 15.52 14.78 3.07
N GLY A 497 15.15 15.62 2.11
CA GLY A 497 13.92 15.50 1.33
C GLY A 497 12.67 16.12 1.96
N ALA A 498 12.76 16.70 3.16
CA ALA A 498 11.64 17.44 3.74
C ALA A 498 11.37 18.72 2.94
N LEU A 499 10.10 18.93 2.57
CA LEU A 499 9.62 20.17 1.98
C LEU A 499 9.28 21.13 3.12
N VAL A 500 9.96 22.29 3.17
CA VAL A 500 9.59 23.32 4.15
C VAL A 500 8.35 24.09 3.70
N GLY A 501 7.76 24.86 4.61
CA GLY A 501 6.57 25.68 4.35
C GLY A 501 6.67 26.52 3.08
N GLY A 502 7.84 27.13 2.82
CA GLY A 502 8.11 27.85 1.59
C GLY A 502 8.15 29.37 1.78
N PRO A 503 8.17 30.15 0.70
CA PRO A 503 8.30 31.59 0.80
C PRO A 503 6.96 32.27 1.13
N GLY A 504 7.06 33.53 1.53
CA GLY A 504 5.91 34.43 1.61
C GLY A 504 5.39 34.85 0.23
N ARG A 505 4.31 35.62 0.24
CA ARG A 505 3.62 36.15 -0.95
C ARG A 505 4.52 36.94 -1.92
N ASP A 506 5.64 37.46 -1.43
CA ASP A 506 6.63 38.29 -2.13
C ASP A 506 7.94 37.55 -2.43
N ASP A 507 7.91 36.21 -2.42
CA ASP A 507 9.07 35.34 -2.51
C ASP A 507 10.01 35.38 -1.29
N SER A 508 9.71 36.14 -0.23
CA SER A 508 10.60 36.25 0.93
C SER A 508 10.72 34.94 1.71
N TYR A 509 11.95 34.53 2.00
CA TYR A 509 12.24 33.35 2.80
C TYR A 509 13.46 33.59 3.69
N VAL A 510 13.37 33.17 4.94
CA VAL A 510 14.48 33.22 5.91
C VAL A 510 14.57 31.85 6.55
N ASP A 511 15.75 31.22 6.44
CA ASP A 511 16.00 29.92 7.06
C ASP A 511 16.20 30.09 8.58
N ASN A 512 15.10 29.98 9.32
CA ASN A 512 15.04 30.18 10.76
C ASN A 512 14.23 29.06 11.43
N ARG A 513 14.86 28.33 12.35
CA ARG A 513 14.22 27.24 13.10
C ARG A 513 13.01 27.70 13.92
N ARG A 514 12.94 28.98 14.34
CA ARG A 514 11.77 29.52 15.07
C ARG A 514 10.61 29.93 14.17
N ASP A 515 10.83 30.05 12.87
CA ASP A 515 9.77 30.36 11.91
C ASP A 515 9.02 29.06 11.56
N TYR A 516 8.10 28.66 12.44
CA TYR A 516 7.22 27.52 12.20
C TYR A 516 6.21 27.77 11.07
N VAL A 517 6.25 28.89 10.34
CA VAL A 517 5.37 29.12 9.19
C VAL A 517 6.09 28.73 7.90
N LYS A 518 7.29 29.29 7.70
CA LYS A 518 8.10 29.08 6.49
C LYS A 518 9.05 27.90 6.59
N ASN A 519 9.46 27.52 7.81
CA ASN A 519 10.39 26.42 8.08
C ASN A 519 9.74 25.17 8.70
N GLU A 520 8.41 25.16 8.90
CA GLU A 520 7.65 23.93 9.20
C GLU A 520 7.93 22.85 8.16
N VAL A 521 7.90 21.60 8.59
CA VAL A 521 7.92 20.41 7.73
C VAL A 521 6.86 19.44 8.25
N ALA A 522 6.09 18.83 7.36
CA ALA A 522 5.01 17.94 7.76
C ALA A 522 4.77 16.81 6.76
N LEU A 523 4.13 15.72 7.22
CA LEU A 523 3.76 14.59 6.36
C LEU A 523 2.95 15.04 5.14
N ASP A 524 1.97 15.93 5.35
CA ASP A 524 1.06 16.42 4.32
C ASP A 524 1.76 17.39 3.35
N PHE A 525 2.83 18.06 3.78
CA PHE A 525 3.65 18.90 2.90
C PHE A 525 4.34 18.06 1.83
N ASN A 526 4.85 16.90 2.24
CA ASN A 526 5.56 16.00 1.35
C ASN A 526 4.62 15.13 0.48
N ALA A 527 3.34 15.01 0.81
CA ALA A 527 2.43 14.06 0.16
C ALA A 527 2.17 14.39 -1.31
N GLY A 528 1.57 15.56 -1.58
CA GLY A 528 1.37 16.03 -2.96
C GLY A 528 2.68 16.28 -3.69
N PHE A 529 3.71 16.75 -2.98
CA PHE A 529 5.07 16.93 -3.50
C PHE A 529 5.67 15.63 -4.05
N THR A 530 5.61 14.54 -3.30
CA THR A 530 6.07 13.22 -3.74
C THR A 530 5.27 12.75 -4.96
N GLY A 531 3.96 12.99 -4.95
CA GLY A 531 3.06 12.79 -6.10
C GLY A 531 3.52 13.51 -7.36
N ALA A 532 3.75 14.82 -7.26
CA ALA A 532 4.15 15.66 -8.37
C ALA A 532 5.54 15.29 -8.90
N LEU A 533 6.50 14.93 -8.03
CA LEU A 533 7.81 14.43 -8.44
C LEU A 533 7.71 13.14 -9.25
N ALA A 534 6.86 12.19 -8.82
CA ALA A 534 6.65 10.95 -9.56
C ALA A 534 6.01 11.21 -10.93
N GLY A 535 5.02 12.11 -11.00
CA GLY A 535 4.40 12.53 -12.26
C GLY A 535 5.40 13.17 -13.22
N LEU A 536 6.24 14.09 -12.74
CA LEU A 536 7.28 14.72 -13.56
C LEU A 536 8.38 13.74 -13.97
N ALA A 537 8.80 12.83 -13.08
CA ALA A 537 9.72 11.75 -13.41
C ALA A 537 9.16 10.84 -14.51
N SER A 538 7.86 10.54 -14.47
CA SER A 538 7.18 9.79 -15.53
C SER A 538 7.22 10.53 -16.87
N VAL A 539 7.01 11.84 -16.87
CA VAL A 539 7.10 12.66 -18.09
C VAL A 539 8.54 12.72 -18.60
N ASP A 540 9.53 12.97 -17.73
CA ASP A 540 10.96 12.95 -18.06
C ASP A 540 11.35 11.68 -18.81
N GLN A 541 10.98 10.52 -18.26
CA GLN A 541 11.26 9.23 -18.87
C GLN A 541 10.55 9.07 -20.22
N GLY A 542 9.35 9.61 -20.37
CA GLY A 542 8.61 9.63 -21.64
C GLY A 542 9.27 10.51 -22.70
N LEU A 543 9.75 11.69 -22.30
CA LEU A 543 10.45 12.64 -23.17
C LEU A 543 11.81 12.11 -23.61
N GLN A 544 12.57 11.51 -22.69
CA GLN A 544 13.84 10.85 -23.00
C GLN A 544 13.66 9.74 -24.05
N ARG A 545 12.61 8.92 -23.93
CA ARG A 545 12.34 7.84 -24.89
C ARG A 545 11.91 8.34 -26.27
N SER A 546 11.23 9.48 -26.35
CA SER A 546 10.86 10.07 -27.64
C SER A 546 11.94 11.00 -28.24
N GLY A 547 13.04 11.25 -27.52
CA GLY A 547 14.02 12.26 -27.90
C GLY A 547 13.48 13.69 -27.84
N CYS A 548 12.33 13.90 -27.17
CA CYS A 548 11.69 15.20 -27.05
C CYS A 548 12.33 16.00 -25.91
N SER A 549 12.62 17.28 -26.14
CA SER A 549 13.06 18.18 -25.07
C SER A 549 11.86 18.74 -24.31
N TRP A 550 12.06 19.15 -23.06
CA TRP A 550 11.03 19.87 -22.30
C TRP A 550 10.53 21.12 -23.00
N SER A 551 11.43 21.89 -23.62
CA SER A 551 11.06 23.06 -24.42
C SER A 551 10.22 22.66 -25.62
N GLY A 552 10.57 21.56 -26.30
CA GLY A 552 9.81 21.04 -27.43
C GLY A 552 8.41 20.57 -27.04
N PHE A 553 8.30 19.89 -25.89
CA PHE A 553 7.02 19.45 -25.32
C PHE A 553 6.13 20.63 -24.91
N CYS A 554 6.67 21.60 -24.16
CA CYS A 554 5.89 22.77 -23.74
C CYS A 554 5.50 23.68 -24.92
N ALA A 555 6.27 23.67 -26.01
CA ALA A 555 5.93 24.35 -27.27
C ALA A 555 4.96 23.54 -28.17
N GLY A 556 4.59 22.32 -27.79
CA GLY A 556 3.69 21.46 -28.57
C GLY A 556 4.32 20.88 -29.84
N THR A 557 5.64 20.89 -29.96
CA THR A 557 6.37 20.41 -31.15
C THR A 557 6.67 18.90 -31.12
N CYS A 558 6.65 18.30 -29.93
CA CYS A 558 6.81 16.86 -29.72
C CYS A 558 6.07 16.42 -28.44
N GLY A 559 5.99 15.12 -28.20
CA GLY A 559 5.28 14.55 -27.05
C GLY A 559 6.07 13.44 -26.34
N PRO A 560 5.74 13.14 -25.07
CA PRO A 560 6.30 11.99 -24.37
C PRO A 560 5.80 10.69 -25.02
N SER A 561 6.68 9.69 -25.10
CA SER A 561 6.28 8.34 -25.50
C SER A 561 5.59 7.63 -24.31
N PRO A 562 4.45 6.93 -24.49
CA PRO A 562 3.79 6.18 -23.41
C PRO A 562 4.73 5.18 -22.76
N ALA A 563 4.73 5.05 -21.43
CA ALA A 563 5.54 4.05 -20.74
C ALA A 563 5.25 2.65 -21.29
N PRO A 564 6.27 1.78 -21.47
CA PRO A 564 6.01 0.37 -21.71
C PRO A 564 5.12 -0.15 -20.58
N ALA A 565 4.17 -1.04 -20.90
CA ALA A 565 3.42 -1.75 -19.87
C ALA A 565 4.43 -2.32 -18.85
N PRO A 566 4.13 -2.25 -17.53
CA PRO A 566 5.00 -2.87 -16.53
C PRO A 566 5.30 -4.29 -16.98
N PRO A 567 6.58 -4.70 -17.07
CA PRO A 567 6.90 -6.04 -17.52
C PRO A 567 6.15 -7.04 -16.64
N ALA A 568 5.48 -8.02 -17.27
CA ALA A 568 5.00 -9.18 -16.53
C ALA A 568 6.20 -9.72 -15.75
N SER A 569 6.07 -9.78 -14.41
CA SER A 569 7.16 -10.21 -13.56
C SER A 569 7.68 -11.55 -14.09
N PRO A 570 9.00 -11.73 -14.29
CA PRO A 570 9.52 -13.00 -14.77
C PRO A 570 9.01 -14.12 -13.86
N SER A 571 8.45 -15.18 -14.45
CA SER A 571 8.18 -16.42 -13.73
C SER A 571 9.40 -16.75 -12.88
N PRO A 572 9.22 -17.19 -11.62
CA PRO A 572 10.34 -17.53 -10.75
C PRO A 572 11.27 -18.46 -11.51
N LYS A 573 12.45 -17.95 -11.85
CA LYS A 573 13.51 -18.78 -12.42
C LYS A 573 13.69 -19.92 -11.44
N PRO A 574 13.68 -21.20 -11.86
CA PRO A 574 13.93 -22.32 -10.97
C PRO A 574 15.15 -21.98 -10.15
N SER A 575 14.98 -21.97 -8.82
CA SER A 575 16.09 -21.80 -7.90
C SER A 575 17.17 -22.81 -8.33
N PRO A 576 18.42 -22.38 -8.56
CA PRO A 576 19.49 -23.32 -8.84
C PRO A 576 19.44 -24.42 -7.79
N ALA A 577 19.48 -25.68 -8.23
CA ALA A 577 19.56 -26.81 -7.31
C ALA A 577 20.68 -26.52 -6.29
N PRO A 578 20.45 -26.77 -4.99
CA PRO A 578 21.44 -26.49 -3.96
C PRO A 578 22.76 -27.15 -4.36
N SER A 579 23.80 -26.32 -4.53
CA SER A 579 25.15 -26.79 -4.77
C SER A 579 25.53 -27.74 -3.62
N PRO A 580 26.13 -28.91 -3.91
CA PRO A 580 26.52 -29.86 -2.88
C PRO A 580 27.40 -29.16 -1.84
N SER A 581 27.03 -29.35 -0.58
CA SER A 581 27.77 -28.86 0.58
C SER A 581 29.26 -29.20 0.44
N PRO A 582 30.19 -28.24 0.64
CA PRO A 582 31.60 -28.56 0.58
C PRO A 582 31.96 -29.57 1.67
N SER A 583 32.62 -30.64 1.23
CA SER A 583 33.22 -31.67 2.08
C SER A 583 34.16 -31.03 3.11
N PRO A 584 34.17 -31.49 4.37
CA PRO A 584 34.99 -30.89 5.43
C PRO A 584 36.47 -30.95 5.08
N SER A 585 37.10 -29.78 5.02
CA SER A 585 38.55 -29.65 4.89
C SER A 585 39.25 -30.10 6.19
N PRO A 586 40.43 -30.73 6.11
CA PRO A 586 41.09 -31.33 7.27
C PRO A 586 41.50 -30.29 8.34
N LYS A 587 41.26 -30.66 9.61
CA LYS A 587 41.71 -29.94 10.81
C LYS A 587 43.21 -29.68 10.76
N SER A 588 43.59 -28.41 10.81
CA SER A 588 44.94 -27.97 11.19
C SER A 588 45.18 -28.15 12.70
N PRO A 589 46.43 -28.44 13.13
CA PRO A 589 46.77 -28.65 14.53
C PRO A 589 46.75 -27.34 15.33
N PRO A 590 46.55 -27.40 16.66
CA PRO A 590 46.44 -26.22 17.51
C PRO A 590 47.76 -25.46 17.64
N SER A 591 47.69 -24.14 17.50
CA SER A 591 48.77 -23.19 17.78
C SER A 591 48.94 -23.01 19.30
N PRO A 592 50.17 -22.88 19.83
CA PRO A 592 50.43 -22.79 21.27
C PRO A 592 49.91 -21.49 21.91
N SER A 593 49.42 -21.64 23.13
CA SER A 593 48.85 -20.63 24.02
C SER A 593 49.84 -19.48 24.32
N PRO A 594 49.41 -18.20 24.28
CA PRO A 594 50.23 -17.09 24.76
C PRO A 594 50.31 -17.04 26.30
N SER A 595 51.52 -16.80 26.79
CA SER A 595 51.92 -16.73 28.20
C SER A 595 51.22 -15.58 28.97
N PRO A 596 50.86 -15.77 30.26
CA PRO A 596 50.17 -14.76 31.05
C PRO A 596 51.07 -13.58 31.45
N LYS A 597 50.51 -12.37 31.33
CA LYS A 597 51.09 -11.08 31.74
C LYS A 597 51.15 -10.97 33.29
N PRO A 598 52.21 -10.40 33.88
CA PRO A 598 52.39 -10.35 35.33
C PRO A 598 51.38 -9.42 36.04
N SER A 599 50.92 -9.90 37.19
CA SER A 599 49.99 -9.26 38.13
C SER A 599 50.63 -8.08 38.88
N PRO A 600 49.96 -6.93 39.04
CA PRO A 600 50.39 -5.89 39.96
C PRO A 600 50.06 -6.25 41.44
N SER A 601 50.98 -5.82 42.30
CA SER A 601 51.08 -6.04 43.76
C SER A 601 49.94 -5.39 44.58
N PRO A 602 49.57 -5.95 45.76
CA PRO A 602 48.47 -5.44 46.58
C PRO A 602 48.79 -4.13 47.32
N SER A 603 47.83 -3.21 47.29
CA SER A 603 47.81 -1.98 48.10
C SER A 603 47.28 -2.27 49.52
N PRO A 604 47.83 -1.63 50.57
CA PRO A 604 47.59 -2.01 51.96
C PRO A 604 46.20 -1.66 52.51
N SER A 605 45.81 -2.46 53.51
CA SER A 605 44.58 -2.45 54.29
C SER A 605 44.36 -1.13 55.06
N PRO A 606 43.13 -0.58 55.14
CA PRO A 606 42.83 0.58 55.96
C PRO A 606 42.74 0.22 57.45
N THR A 607 43.45 1.01 58.25
CA THR A 607 43.46 1.05 59.71
C THR A 607 42.08 1.38 60.32
N PRO A 608 41.77 0.89 61.53
CA PRO A 608 40.49 1.12 62.22
C PRO A 608 40.39 2.55 62.78
N SER A 609 39.24 3.19 62.56
CA SER A 609 38.89 4.48 63.19
C SER A 609 38.20 4.25 64.55
N PRO A 610 38.56 5.00 65.62
CA PRO A 610 38.03 4.80 66.96
C PRO A 610 36.68 5.48 67.25
N SER A 611 36.06 4.96 68.31
CA SER A 611 34.80 5.28 69.00
C SER A 611 34.61 6.75 69.44
N PRO A 612 33.37 7.20 69.77
CA PRO A 612 32.99 8.61 69.93
C PRO A 612 33.06 9.13 71.39
N SER A 613 33.22 10.45 71.54
CA SER A 613 32.91 11.21 72.78
C SER A 613 33.02 12.73 72.54
N PRO A 614 32.49 13.62 73.39
CA PRO A 614 31.14 13.69 73.97
C PRO A 614 30.46 15.07 73.74
N SER A 615 29.18 15.15 74.10
CA SER A 615 28.31 16.34 74.13
C SER A 615 28.79 17.44 75.11
N PRO A 616 28.38 18.71 74.87
CA PRO A 616 27.94 19.56 75.98
C PRO A 616 26.56 20.23 75.74
N LYS A 617 25.60 19.86 76.61
CA LYS A 617 24.68 20.61 77.51
C LYS A 617 24.15 22.05 77.17
N PRO A 618 23.04 22.53 77.81
CA PRO A 618 21.85 23.04 77.15
C PRO A 618 21.46 24.49 77.57
N SER A 619 20.28 24.95 77.10
CA SER A 619 19.32 25.92 77.73
C SER A 619 18.95 27.11 76.82
N PRO A 620 17.76 27.77 76.92
CA PRO A 620 16.47 27.39 77.51
C PRO A 620 15.25 27.51 76.52
N SER A 621 14.15 26.86 76.88
CA SER A 621 12.74 27.20 76.53
C SER A 621 12.13 28.01 77.71
N PRO A 622 10.95 28.70 77.70
CA PRO A 622 9.81 28.63 76.76
C PRO A 622 9.01 29.96 76.50
N SER A 623 7.88 29.83 75.77
CA SER A 623 6.54 30.46 75.97
C SER A 623 6.05 31.45 74.87
N PRO A 624 4.73 31.67 74.64
CA PRO A 624 3.56 30.78 74.65
C PRO A 624 2.72 30.82 73.35
N SER A 625 1.79 29.87 73.25
CA SER A 625 0.69 29.73 72.26
C SER A 625 -0.24 30.95 72.13
N PRO A 626 -0.94 31.08 70.99
CA PRO A 626 -2.39 31.27 71.06
C PRO A 626 -3.21 30.36 70.12
N LYS A 627 -4.03 29.54 70.79
CA LYS A 627 -5.47 29.23 70.61
C LYS A 627 -6.02 28.79 69.24
N PRO A 628 -6.71 27.62 69.18
CA PRO A 628 -7.36 27.11 67.96
C PRO A 628 -8.72 27.76 67.68
N SER A 629 -9.03 27.91 66.39
CA SER A 629 -10.35 28.32 65.86
C SER A 629 -11.19 27.07 65.51
N PRO A 630 -12.53 27.11 65.61
CA PRO A 630 -13.35 25.94 65.92
C PRO A 630 -13.72 25.04 64.73
N SER A 631 -13.91 23.78 65.09
CA SER A 631 -14.38 22.65 64.27
C SER A 631 -15.74 22.92 63.60
N PRO A 632 -15.91 22.58 62.31
CA PRO A 632 -17.22 22.24 61.77
C PRO A 632 -17.67 20.89 62.33
N SER A 633 -18.96 20.80 62.65
CA SER A 633 -19.66 19.66 63.23
C SER A 633 -19.64 18.43 62.31
N PRO A 634 -19.55 17.20 62.84
CA PRO A 634 -19.64 15.98 62.05
C PRO A 634 -21.06 15.78 61.51
N THR A 635 -21.16 15.54 60.21
CA THR A 635 -22.37 15.04 59.55
C THR A 635 -22.67 13.61 60.03
N PRO A 636 -23.97 13.27 60.23
CA PRO A 636 -24.37 11.99 60.79
C PRO A 636 -24.04 10.80 59.87
N SER A 637 -23.54 9.74 60.51
CA SER A 637 -23.19 8.45 59.93
C SER A 637 -24.39 7.80 59.20
N PRO A 638 -24.23 7.31 57.95
CA PRO A 638 -25.21 6.46 57.33
C PRO A 638 -25.26 5.08 58.02
N SER A 639 -26.49 4.59 58.16
CA SER A 639 -26.92 3.31 58.74
C SER A 639 -26.22 2.09 58.12
N PRO A 640 -25.93 1.02 58.89
CA PRO A 640 -25.29 -0.19 58.38
C PRO A 640 -26.18 -0.94 57.38
N SER A 641 -25.66 -1.11 56.17
CA SER A 641 -26.19 -2.00 55.13
C SER A 641 -25.81 -3.47 55.46
N PRO A 642 -26.65 -4.47 55.11
CA PRO A 642 -26.63 -5.79 55.73
C PRO A 642 -25.41 -6.65 55.37
N SER A 643 -25.03 -7.46 56.35
CA SER A 643 -23.91 -8.41 56.36
C SER A 643 -23.95 -9.42 55.19
N PRO A 644 -22.85 -9.60 54.43
CA PRO A 644 -22.72 -10.71 53.49
C PRO A 644 -22.62 -12.06 54.20
N LYS A 645 -23.36 -13.04 53.67
CA LYS A 645 -23.41 -14.44 54.08
C LYS A 645 -22.00 -15.10 54.08
N PRO A 646 -21.71 -16.06 54.98
CA PRO A 646 -20.37 -16.66 55.09
C PRO A 646 -19.90 -17.33 53.79
N SER A 647 -18.68 -17.00 53.39
CA SER A 647 -17.93 -17.69 52.33
C SER A 647 -17.54 -19.10 52.82
N PRO A 648 -17.72 -20.16 52.01
CA PRO A 648 -17.32 -21.51 52.40
C PRO A 648 -15.79 -21.66 52.50
N SER A 649 -15.39 -22.45 53.49
CA SER A 649 -14.01 -22.86 53.83
C SER A 649 -13.20 -23.35 52.63
N PRO A 650 -11.87 -23.10 52.59
CA PRO A 650 -11.00 -23.60 51.53
C PRO A 650 -10.93 -25.14 51.53
N SER A 651 -11.14 -25.72 50.35
CA SER A 651 -10.94 -27.14 50.06
C SER A 651 -9.44 -27.47 50.02
N PRO A 652 -9.00 -28.65 50.51
CA PRO A 652 -7.58 -28.98 50.62
C PRO A 652 -6.87 -29.08 49.26
N SER A 653 -5.62 -28.64 49.28
CA SER A 653 -4.67 -28.66 48.17
C SER A 653 -4.41 -30.09 47.66
N PRO A 654 -4.52 -30.37 46.34
CA PRO A 654 -4.12 -31.65 45.78
C PRO A 654 -2.59 -31.71 45.57
N SER A 655 -2.03 -32.85 45.99
CA SER A 655 -0.65 -33.31 45.82
C SER A 655 -0.19 -33.35 44.34
N PRO A 656 1.12 -33.27 44.02
CA PRO A 656 1.62 -33.14 42.65
C PRO A 656 1.46 -34.45 41.85
N SER A 657 0.87 -34.33 40.65
CA SER A 657 0.77 -35.39 39.64
C SER A 657 1.89 -35.24 38.58
N PRO A 658 2.39 -36.33 37.96
CA PRO A 658 3.70 -36.37 37.34
C PRO A 658 3.78 -35.70 35.95
N SER A 659 5.02 -35.32 35.61
CA SER A 659 5.45 -34.55 34.44
C SER A 659 4.97 -35.14 33.09
N PRO A 660 4.40 -34.33 32.16
CA PRO A 660 4.03 -34.77 30.82
C PRO A 660 5.22 -34.91 29.87
N LYS A 661 5.19 -35.96 29.06
CA LYS A 661 6.10 -36.30 27.95
C LYS A 661 6.03 -35.24 26.80
N PRO A 662 7.11 -35.03 26.02
CA PRO A 662 7.16 -34.00 24.97
C PRO A 662 6.13 -34.21 23.84
N PRO A 663 5.64 -33.13 23.21
CA PRO A 663 4.64 -33.18 22.14
C PRO A 663 5.22 -33.66 20.79
N PRO A 664 4.44 -34.39 19.98
CA PRO A 664 4.82 -34.74 18.61
C PRO A 664 4.73 -33.55 17.64
N SER A 665 5.60 -33.60 16.62
CA SER A 665 5.79 -32.66 15.51
C SER A 665 4.49 -32.32 14.75
N PRO A 666 4.33 -31.09 14.21
CA PRO A 666 3.08 -30.65 13.56
C PRO A 666 2.83 -31.36 12.23
N SER A 667 1.59 -31.83 12.07
CA SER A 667 0.97 -32.28 10.81
C SER A 667 -0.12 -31.26 10.39
N PRO A 668 -0.42 -31.11 9.09
CA PRO A 668 -0.94 -29.87 8.52
C PRO A 668 -2.42 -29.58 8.82
N SER A 669 -2.71 -28.27 8.81
CA SER A 669 -3.98 -27.57 9.04
C SER A 669 -5.22 -28.17 8.35
N PRO A 670 -6.41 -28.12 8.97
CA PRO A 670 -7.68 -28.35 8.27
C PRO A 670 -8.02 -27.18 7.32
N SER A 671 -8.71 -27.53 6.24
CA SER A 671 -9.08 -26.77 5.04
C SER A 671 -10.14 -25.68 5.22
N PRO A 672 -10.27 -24.74 4.25
CA PRO A 672 -11.09 -23.54 4.32
C PRO A 672 -12.59 -23.77 4.05
N THR A 673 -13.44 -23.11 4.83
CA THR A 673 -14.87 -22.92 4.55
C THR A 673 -15.07 -21.61 3.80
N SER A 674 -15.03 -21.63 2.46
CA SER A 674 -15.79 -20.71 1.58
C SER A 674 -15.43 -20.96 0.10
N CYS A 675 -16.42 -21.28 -0.74
CA CYS A 675 -16.30 -21.15 -2.19
C CYS A 675 -16.06 -19.68 -2.57
N ALA A 676 -15.23 -19.41 -3.58
CA ALA A 676 -15.12 -18.09 -4.19
C ALA A 676 -16.40 -17.74 -4.99
N SER A 677 -16.83 -16.48 -4.96
CA SER A 677 -18.07 -15.99 -5.57
C SER A 677 -18.13 -16.08 -7.11
N SER A 678 -17.03 -16.48 -7.76
CA SER A 678 -16.93 -16.67 -9.21
C SER A 678 -17.12 -18.12 -9.68
N ASP A 679 -17.34 -19.10 -8.78
CA ASP A 679 -17.60 -20.48 -9.16
C ASP A 679 -19.07 -20.70 -9.54
N LEU A 680 -19.36 -20.71 -10.83
CA LEU A 680 -20.71 -20.92 -11.37
C LEU A 680 -21.35 -22.23 -10.87
N ALA A 681 -20.54 -23.29 -10.68
CA ALA A 681 -20.96 -24.57 -10.12
C ALA A 681 -21.36 -24.47 -8.63
N CYS A 682 -20.67 -23.61 -7.85
CA CYS A 682 -21.00 -23.41 -6.44
C CYS A 682 -22.24 -22.51 -6.26
N GLN A 683 -22.54 -21.61 -7.21
CA GLN A 683 -23.80 -20.85 -7.24
C GLN A 683 -25.02 -21.75 -7.53
N GLN A 684 -24.87 -22.78 -8.37
CA GLN A 684 -25.94 -23.74 -8.68
C GLN A 684 -26.32 -24.64 -7.48
N CYS A 685 -25.41 -24.91 -6.56
CA CYS A 685 -25.70 -25.59 -5.28
C CYS A 685 -26.66 -24.78 -4.37
N SER A 686 -26.81 -23.47 -4.62
CA SER A 686 -27.73 -22.59 -3.89
C SER A 686 -29.09 -22.41 -4.58
N GLN A 687 -29.22 -22.80 -5.85
CA GLN A 687 -30.44 -22.64 -6.66
C GLN A 687 -31.18 -23.97 -6.94
N SER A 688 -30.59 -25.12 -6.61
CA SER A 688 -31.18 -26.43 -6.84
C SER A 688 -32.03 -26.89 -5.64
N VAL A 689 -33.04 -27.74 -5.88
CA VAL A 689 -33.98 -28.29 -4.87
C VAL A 689 -33.29 -29.36 -4.01
N THR A 690 -32.15 -29.02 -3.43
CA THR A 690 -31.36 -29.87 -2.53
C THR A 690 -31.65 -29.49 -1.08
N THR A 691 -31.83 -30.48 -0.22
CA THR A 691 -32.06 -30.28 1.23
C THR A 691 -30.76 -30.06 2.01
N ALA A 692 -29.58 -30.15 1.36
CA ALA A 692 -28.27 -30.03 2.01
C ALA A 692 -27.25 -29.25 1.16
N PRO A 693 -27.44 -27.93 0.97
CA PRO A 693 -26.61 -27.10 0.08
C PRO A 693 -25.15 -26.94 0.54
N ASP A 694 -24.84 -27.02 1.84
CA ASP A 694 -23.47 -26.90 2.36
C ASP A 694 -22.57 -28.09 1.98
N ALA A 695 -23.12 -29.30 1.91
CA ALA A 695 -22.38 -30.50 1.52
C ALA A 695 -22.02 -30.48 0.02
N CYS A 696 -22.93 -29.98 -0.81
CA CYS A 696 -22.70 -29.74 -2.24
C CYS A 696 -21.53 -28.77 -2.46
N ARG A 697 -21.53 -27.63 -1.73
CA ARG A 697 -20.46 -26.63 -1.81
C ARG A 697 -19.09 -27.18 -1.43
N SER A 698 -19.05 -27.99 -0.37
CA SER A 698 -17.81 -28.60 0.11
C SER A 698 -17.22 -29.61 -0.89
N CYS A 699 -18.07 -30.37 -1.58
CA CYS A 699 -17.63 -31.32 -2.60
C CYS A 699 -17.04 -30.63 -3.84
N VAL A 700 -17.71 -29.58 -4.34
CA VAL A 700 -17.23 -28.78 -5.48
C VAL A 700 -15.88 -28.13 -5.18
N ALA A 701 -15.72 -27.57 -3.99
CA ALA A 701 -14.45 -26.97 -3.55
C ALA A 701 -13.31 -28.01 -3.49
N THR A 702 -13.61 -29.25 -3.14
CA THR A 702 -12.62 -30.34 -3.04
C THR A 702 -12.16 -30.81 -4.43
N LEU A 703 -13.08 -30.92 -5.40
CA LEU A 703 -12.74 -31.32 -6.77
C LEU A 703 -11.93 -30.25 -7.53
N GLY A 704 -12.25 -28.97 -7.32
CA GLY A 704 -11.48 -27.84 -7.88
C GLY A 704 -10.05 -27.75 -7.33
N ALA A 705 -9.80 -28.22 -6.12
CA ALA A 705 -8.45 -28.27 -5.55
C ALA A 705 -7.58 -29.41 -6.12
N ILE A 706 -8.20 -30.46 -6.69
CA ILE A 706 -7.50 -31.65 -7.19
C ILE A 706 -7.22 -31.55 -8.70
N SER A 707 -8.16 -30.98 -9.46
CA SER A 707 -7.99 -30.69 -10.89
C SER A 707 -7.49 -29.26 -11.05
N ALA A 708 -6.22 -29.06 -11.40
CA ALA A 708 -5.65 -27.73 -11.69
C ALA A 708 -6.27 -27.02 -12.93
N ASP A 709 -7.41 -27.51 -13.42
CA ASP A 709 -8.23 -26.91 -14.45
C ASP A 709 -9.69 -26.79 -13.93
N PRO A 710 -10.13 -25.58 -13.55
CA PRO A 710 -11.49 -25.32 -13.07
C PRO A 710 -12.56 -25.39 -14.18
N TYR A 711 -12.17 -25.48 -15.47
CA TYR A 711 -13.11 -25.53 -16.59
C TYR A 711 -13.72 -26.92 -16.83
N ARG A 712 -13.23 -27.98 -16.17
CA ARG A 712 -13.81 -29.33 -16.31
C ARG A 712 -15.22 -29.46 -15.73
N CYS A 713 -15.58 -28.65 -14.73
CA CYS A 713 -16.95 -28.61 -14.23
C CYS A 713 -17.91 -27.89 -15.19
N PHE A 714 -17.40 -27.12 -16.15
CA PHE A 714 -18.19 -26.22 -16.99
C PHE A 714 -18.88 -26.93 -18.18
N SER A 715 -18.56 -28.19 -18.47
CA SER A 715 -19.10 -28.90 -19.65
C SER A 715 -20.44 -29.61 -19.41
N CYS A 716 -21.18 -29.34 -18.33
CA CYS A 716 -22.53 -29.89 -18.13
C CYS A 716 -23.64 -28.98 -18.70
N SER A 717 -23.33 -27.89 -19.41
CA SER A 717 -24.37 -27.04 -20.02
C SER A 717 -24.01 -26.52 -21.42
N GLY A 718 -24.61 -27.13 -22.44
CA GLY A 718 -24.71 -26.53 -23.77
C GLY A 718 -24.98 -27.53 -24.89
N GLY A 719 -26.26 -27.77 -25.21
CA GLY A 719 -26.67 -28.33 -26.49
C GLY A 719 -27.56 -29.57 -26.40
N SER A 720 -28.84 -29.37 -26.69
CA SER A 720 -29.87 -30.37 -26.95
C SER A 720 -29.39 -31.63 -27.69
N GLY A 721 -29.76 -32.82 -27.19
CA GLY A 721 -29.93 -33.98 -28.07
C GLY A 721 -29.43 -35.36 -27.64
N SER A 722 -29.03 -35.60 -26.38
CA SER A 722 -28.78 -36.98 -25.92
C SER A 722 -29.74 -37.35 -24.80
N SER A 723 -30.65 -38.28 -25.08
CA SER A 723 -31.60 -38.88 -24.14
C SER A 723 -30.95 -39.96 -23.26
N ASN A 724 -29.62 -40.02 -23.16
CA ASN A 724 -28.94 -41.05 -22.38
C ASN A 724 -28.88 -40.67 -20.88
N PRO A 725 -29.65 -41.35 -20.00
CA PRO A 725 -29.70 -41.04 -18.57
C PRO A 725 -28.36 -41.27 -17.86
N ALA A 726 -27.44 -42.05 -18.44
CA ALA A 726 -26.13 -42.32 -17.87
C ALA A 726 -25.20 -41.09 -17.88
N ILE A 727 -25.34 -40.18 -18.85
CA ILE A 727 -24.50 -38.96 -18.93
C ILE A 727 -24.94 -37.93 -17.89
N GLN A 728 -26.25 -37.81 -17.60
CA GLN A 728 -26.72 -37.00 -16.48
C GLN A 728 -26.34 -37.62 -15.13
N GLY A 729 -26.28 -38.95 -15.03
CA GLY A 729 -25.85 -39.66 -13.83
C GLY A 729 -24.40 -39.41 -13.43
N ILE A 730 -23.47 -39.20 -14.38
CA ILE A 730 -22.04 -38.99 -14.10
C ILE A 730 -21.78 -37.61 -13.46
N CYS A 731 -22.50 -36.55 -13.85
CA CYS A 731 -22.35 -35.23 -13.22
C CYS A 731 -22.88 -35.23 -11.76
N PHE A 732 -23.78 -36.17 -11.40
CA PHE A 732 -24.32 -36.34 -10.04
C PHE A 732 -23.54 -37.33 -9.17
N THR A 733 -22.84 -38.32 -9.73
CA THR A 733 -22.30 -39.45 -8.94
C THR A 733 -20.92 -39.22 -8.31
N GLU A 734 -20.23 -38.13 -8.65
CA GLU A 734 -18.99 -37.69 -7.98
C GLU A 734 -19.27 -36.78 -6.76
N CYS A 735 -20.50 -36.25 -6.62
CA CYS A 735 -20.90 -35.37 -5.52
C CYS A 735 -21.84 -36.01 -4.49
N VAL A 736 -22.25 -37.27 -4.68
CA VAL A 736 -23.21 -37.94 -3.80
C VAL A 736 -22.52 -39.06 -3.00
N PRO A 737 -22.68 -39.08 -1.66
CA PRO A 737 -22.04 -40.06 -0.78
C PRO A 737 -22.34 -41.52 -1.14
N PRO A 738 -21.52 -42.48 -0.66
CA PRO A 738 -21.54 -43.90 -1.06
C PRO A 738 -22.81 -44.71 -0.72
N THR A 739 -23.86 -44.11 -0.16
CA THR A 739 -25.08 -44.80 0.28
C THR A 739 -26.06 -45.13 -0.86
N ILE A 740 -25.69 -44.87 -2.13
CA ILE A 740 -26.52 -45.10 -3.31
C ILE A 740 -25.81 -46.09 -4.27
N SER A 741 -26.51 -47.18 -4.63
CA SER A 741 -26.00 -48.32 -5.42
C SER A 741 -25.65 -47.99 -6.88
N LYS A 742 -24.55 -48.58 -7.42
CA LYS A 742 -24.01 -48.36 -8.77
C LYS A 742 -23.83 -49.69 -9.54
N SER A 743 -24.12 -49.74 -10.85
CA SER A 743 -23.92 -50.92 -11.72
C SER A 743 -22.89 -50.71 -12.85
N ALA A 744 -22.43 -51.84 -13.39
CA ALA A 744 -21.29 -52.06 -14.28
C ALA A 744 -21.38 -51.38 -15.65
N ASP A 745 -20.28 -50.76 -16.09
CA ASP A 745 -19.79 -50.67 -17.48
C ASP A 745 -18.65 -49.62 -17.57
N TRP A 746 -17.38 -50.06 -17.64
CA TRP A 746 -16.18 -49.19 -17.65
C TRP A 746 -15.32 -49.43 -18.91
N SER A 747 -14.66 -48.38 -19.42
CA SER A 747 -13.81 -48.44 -20.63
C SER A 747 -12.30 -48.60 -20.35
N CYS A 748 -11.55 -49.13 -21.33
CA CYS A 748 -10.15 -49.58 -21.18
C CYS A 748 -9.14 -48.47 -20.78
N SER A 749 -9.36 -47.20 -21.18
CA SER A 749 -8.45 -46.10 -20.81
C SER A 749 -8.59 -45.71 -19.33
N GLN A 750 -9.79 -45.84 -18.77
CA GLN A 750 -10.07 -45.62 -17.35
C GLN A 750 -9.46 -46.75 -16.50
N TYR A 751 -9.44 -47.99 -17.02
CA TYR A 751 -8.80 -49.13 -16.36
C TYR A 751 -7.28 -48.97 -16.26
N CYS A 752 -6.62 -48.48 -17.32
CA CYS A 752 -5.17 -48.25 -17.33
C CYS A 752 -4.73 -47.05 -16.47
N SER A 753 -5.66 -46.15 -16.15
CA SER A 753 -5.40 -44.90 -15.43
C SER A 753 -5.71 -45.00 -13.93
N ALA A 754 -6.30 -46.12 -13.47
CA ALA A 754 -6.63 -46.37 -12.08
C ALA A 754 -5.45 -47.04 -11.34
N PRO A 755 -4.74 -46.33 -10.42
CA PRO A 755 -3.52 -46.85 -9.80
C PRO A 755 -3.76 -48.08 -8.90
N SER A 756 -4.99 -48.26 -8.40
CA SER A 756 -5.37 -49.37 -7.52
C SER A 756 -5.46 -50.73 -8.23
N LEU A 757 -5.56 -50.75 -9.57
CA LEU A 757 -5.69 -52.00 -10.35
C LEU A 757 -4.42 -52.35 -11.16
N VAL A 758 -3.48 -51.41 -11.32
CA VAL A 758 -2.24 -51.63 -12.08
C VAL A 758 -1.09 -52.17 -11.20
N GLY A 759 -1.26 -52.17 -9.87
CA GLY A 759 -0.16 -52.44 -8.95
C GLY A 759 0.92 -51.36 -9.06
N THR A 760 1.83 -51.30 -8.08
CA THR A 760 2.79 -50.22 -7.84
C THR A 760 3.82 -49.97 -8.96
N ASN A 761 3.72 -50.64 -10.11
CA ASN A 761 4.70 -50.55 -11.19
C ASN A 761 4.31 -49.47 -12.24
N VAL A 762 4.64 -48.22 -11.92
CA VAL A 762 4.36 -47.00 -12.70
C VAL A 762 4.95 -47.05 -14.12
N THR A 763 5.99 -47.87 -14.34
CA THR A 763 6.62 -48.05 -15.65
C THR A 763 5.73 -48.83 -16.62
N LEU A 764 4.99 -49.83 -16.11
CA LEU A 764 4.08 -50.66 -16.93
C LEU A 764 2.80 -49.91 -17.31
N ALA A 765 2.29 -49.07 -16.39
CA ALA A 765 1.18 -48.15 -16.65
C ALA A 765 1.53 -47.16 -17.77
N ARG A 766 2.75 -46.60 -17.72
CA ARG A 766 3.28 -45.72 -18.77
C ARG A 766 3.43 -46.44 -20.11
N GLN A 767 3.90 -47.69 -20.13
CA GLN A 767 3.99 -48.48 -21.37
C GLN A 767 2.62 -48.79 -21.97
N CYS A 768 1.61 -49.12 -21.15
CA CYS A 768 0.25 -49.38 -21.60
C CYS A 768 -0.42 -48.12 -22.18
N VAL A 769 -0.33 -46.98 -21.47
CA VAL A 769 -0.83 -45.68 -21.94
C VAL A 769 -0.06 -45.21 -23.19
N SER A 770 1.24 -45.47 -23.27
CA SER A 770 2.05 -45.13 -24.45
C SER A 770 1.72 -46.01 -25.66
N CYS A 771 1.36 -47.28 -25.45
CA CYS A 771 0.90 -48.18 -26.51
C CYS A 771 -0.46 -47.71 -27.06
N VAL A 772 -1.41 -47.32 -26.19
CA VAL A 772 -2.71 -46.74 -26.59
C VAL A 772 -2.55 -45.43 -27.36
N LYS A 773 -1.54 -44.61 -27.01
CA LYS A 773 -1.21 -43.38 -27.74
C LYS A 773 -0.52 -43.62 -29.09
N ALA A 774 0.16 -44.75 -29.27
CA ALA A 774 0.93 -45.05 -30.48
C ALA A 774 0.06 -45.59 -31.64
N VAL A 775 -1.10 -46.19 -31.34
CA VAL A 775 -2.09 -46.56 -32.36
C VAL A 775 -3.00 -45.37 -32.63
N SER A 776 -3.00 -44.88 -33.86
CA SER A 776 -3.80 -43.73 -34.30
C SER A 776 -5.31 -44.01 -34.40
N ASN A 777 -5.78 -45.20 -33.99
CA ASN A 777 -7.19 -45.60 -34.06
C ASN A 777 -7.68 -46.32 -32.77
N PRO A 778 -8.59 -45.71 -31.99
CA PRO A 778 -9.17 -46.29 -30.77
C PRO A 778 -10.06 -47.54 -30.98
N TRP A 779 -10.50 -47.82 -32.21
CA TRP A 779 -11.39 -48.95 -32.51
C TRP A 779 -10.70 -50.32 -32.43
N ASP A 780 -9.39 -50.37 -32.68
CA ASP A 780 -8.62 -51.62 -32.67
C ASP A 780 -8.51 -52.20 -31.26
N CYS A 781 -8.47 -51.33 -30.24
CA CYS A 781 -8.41 -51.73 -28.84
C CYS A 781 -9.76 -52.26 -28.33
N TYR A 782 -10.88 -51.66 -28.78
CA TYR A 782 -12.23 -52.10 -28.45
C TYR A 782 -12.55 -53.47 -29.05
N ASN A 783 -12.16 -53.71 -30.31
CA ASN A 783 -12.36 -55.01 -30.97
C ASN A 783 -11.44 -56.11 -30.41
N CYS A 784 -10.19 -55.77 -30.04
CA CYS A 784 -9.30 -56.70 -29.33
C CYS A 784 -9.93 -57.18 -28.02
N MET A 785 -10.51 -56.25 -27.24
CA MET A 785 -11.17 -56.55 -25.98
C MET A 785 -12.43 -57.41 -26.15
N GLN A 786 -13.29 -57.11 -27.13
CA GLN A 786 -14.50 -57.89 -27.45
C GLN A 786 -14.21 -59.35 -27.79
N VAL A 787 -13.12 -59.62 -28.52
CA VAL A 787 -12.71 -61.00 -28.83
C VAL A 787 -12.19 -61.71 -27.58
N THR A 788 -11.43 -61.01 -26.74
CA THR A 788 -10.84 -61.59 -25.52
C THR A 788 -11.79 -61.69 -24.33
N SER A 789 -12.90 -60.95 -24.30
CA SER A 789 -13.90 -60.96 -23.22
C SER A 789 -14.73 -62.24 -23.18
N SER A 790 -14.56 -63.13 -24.16
CA SER A 790 -15.12 -64.49 -24.14
C SER A 790 -14.26 -65.49 -23.35
N LEU A 791 -13.07 -65.09 -22.89
CA LEU A 791 -12.15 -65.93 -22.13
C LEU A 791 -12.33 -65.69 -20.62
N SER A 792 -12.52 -66.77 -19.86
CA SER A 792 -12.78 -66.72 -18.42
C SER A 792 -11.55 -66.36 -17.56
N ASP A 793 -10.36 -66.28 -18.15
CA ASP A 793 -9.11 -65.90 -17.47
C ASP A 793 -8.52 -64.60 -18.04
N TRP A 794 -8.61 -63.55 -17.22
CA TRP A 794 -8.24 -62.17 -17.54
C TRP A 794 -6.74 -61.96 -17.73
N SER A 795 -5.89 -62.85 -17.20
CA SER A 795 -4.43 -62.80 -17.39
C SER A 795 -4.04 -63.18 -18.83
N ALA A 796 -4.66 -64.23 -19.38
CA ALA A 796 -4.41 -64.71 -20.74
C ALA A 796 -4.99 -63.77 -21.80
N ALA A 797 -6.17 -63.20 -21.55
CA ALA A 797 -6.79 -62.14 -22.37
C ALA A 797 -5.86 -60.93 -22.51
N ARG A 798 -5.23 -60.52 -21.41
CA ARG A 798 -4.28 -59.40 -21.33
C ARG A 798 -2.99 -59.65 -22.11
N SER A 799 -2.41 -60.85 -22.00
CA SER A 799 -1.20 -61.21 -22.77
C SER A 799 -1.46 -61.32 -24.27
N THR A 800 -2.65 -61.82 -24.65
CA THR A 800 -3.07 -61.96 -26.04
C THR A 800 -3.29 -60.60 -26.71
N CYS A 801 -3.91 -59.65 -26.00
CA CYS A 801 -4.17 -58.33 -26.57
C CYS A 801 -2.88 -57.49 -26.73
N ILE A 802 -1.95 -57.60 -25.76
CA ILE A 802 -0.62 -56.98 -25.88
C ILE A 802 0.15 -57.60 -27.07
N THR A 803 0.18 -58.93 -27.19
CA THR A 803 0.90 -59.62 -28.28
C THR A 803 0.33 -59.29 -29.66
N CYS A 804 -1.00 -59.20 -29.78
CA CYS A 804 -1.68 -58.81 -31.03
C CYS A 804 -1.26 -57.40 -31.48
N LEU A 805 -1.28 -56.43 -30.55
CA LEU A 805 -0.97 -55.02 -30.81
C LEU A 805 0.53 -54.76 -31.04
N THR A 806 1.43 -55.58 -30.47
CA THR A 806 2.88 -55.41 -30.63
C THR A 806 3.47 -56.17 -31.81
N SER A 807 2.75 -57.11 -32.42
CA SER A 807 3.23 -57.89 -33.58
C SER A 807 3.07 -57.19 -34.94
N THR A 808 2.41 -56.03 -34.99
CA THR A 808 2.15 -55.25 -36.21
C THR A 808 3.28 -54.27 -36.52
N SER A 809 4.46 -54.79 -36.84
CA SER A 809 5.54 -53.99 -37.44
C SER A 809 5.49 -53.94 -38.97
N LEU A 810 4.40 -54.36 -39.64
CA LEU A 810 4.26 -54.27 -41.10
C LEU A 810 2.81 -53.98 -41.50
N GLY A 811 2.55 -52.73 -41.92
CA GLY A 811 1.42 -52.33 -42.77
C GLY A 811 0.01 -52.61 -42.23
N GLY A 812 -0.73 -51.56 -41.87
CA GLY A 812 -2.13 -51.65 -41.45
C GLY A 812 -3.01 -52.40 -42.45
N TRP A 813 -4.12 -52.96 -41.94
CA TRP A 813 -5.20 -53.72 -42.63
C TRP A 813 -5.26 -55.25 -42.43
N ALA A 814 -4.81 -55.80 -41.30
CA ALA A 814 -4.83 -57.27 -41.10
C ALA A 814 -5.89 -57.87 -40.14
N CYS A 815 -6.60 -57.09 -39.32
CA CYS A 815 -7.57 -57.67 -38.35
C CYS A 815 -9.02 -57.79 -38.87
N GLY A 816 -9.37 -57.09 -39.96
CA GLY A 816 -10.77 -56.93 -40.36
C GLY A 816 -11.45 -58.14 -41.03
N ASP A 817 -10.71 -59.15 -41.51
CA ASP A 817 -11.27 -60.11 -42.48
C ASP A 817 -11.53 -61.54 -41.95
N CYS A 818 -11.15 -61.87 -40.71
CA CYS A 818 -11.60 -63.15 -40.12
C CYS A 818 -12.99 -63.01 -39.47
N SER A 819 -13.38 -61.82 -39.00
CA SER A 819 -14.68 -61.59 -38.33
C SER A 819 -15.87 -61.81 -39.25
N SER A 820 -15.67 -61.73 -40.58
CA SER A 820 -16.68 -61.92 -41.62
C SER A 820 -17.06 -63.39 -41.87
N LYS A 821 -16.37 -64.38 -41.25
CA LYS A 821 -16.73 -65.79 -41.44
C LYS A 821 -17.95 -66.17 -40.60
N ALA A 822 -18.87 -66.88 -41.25
CA ALA A 822 -20.21 -67.09 -40.75
C ALA A 822 -20.24 -67.91 -39.46
N THR A 823 -19.34 -68.90 -39.33
CA THR A 823 -19.32 -69.78 -38.17
C THR A 823 -18.11 -69.55 -37.27
N PRO A 824 -18.23 -69.77 -35.94
CA PRO A 824 -17.11 -69.63 -34.99
C PRO A 824 -15.91 -70.53 -35.32
N ALA A 825 -16.13 -71.76 -35.81
CA ALA A 825 -15.05 -72.69 -36.15
C ALA A 825 -14.21 -72.22 -37.36
N GLU A 826 -14.85 -71.60 -38.38
CA GLU A 826 -14.14 -71.01 -39.53
C GLU A 826 -13.35 -69.76 -39.14
N ARG A 827 -13.87 -68.99 -38.17
CA ARG A 827 -13.18 -67.84 -37.57
C ARG A 827 -11.92 -68.28 -36.85
N ASP A 828 -12.02 -69.31 -36.02
CA ASP A 828 -10.90 -69.85 -35.28
C ASP A 828 -9.85 -70.50 -36.19
N ALA A 829 -10.28 -71.19 -37.24
CA ALA A 829 -9.37 -71.73 -38.26
C ALA A 829 -8.65 -70.61 -39.05
N CYS A 830 -9.35 -69.53 -39.43
CA CYS A 830 -8.78 -68.35 -40.09
C CYS A 830 -7.72 -67.67 -39.22
N ILE A 831 -8.04 -67.51 -37.93
CA ILE A 831 -7.15 -66.90 -36.95
C ILE A 831 -5.92 -67.77 -36.74
N LYS A 832 -6.07 -69.09 -36.57
CA LYS A 832 -4.95 -70.04 -36.40
C LYS A 832 -4.06 -70.15 -37.65
N ALA A 833 -4.63 -70.18 -38.85
CA ALA A 833 -3.85 -70.24 -40.09
C ALA A 833 -2.99 -68.98 -40.30
N ARG A 834 -3.53 -67.79 -39.95
CA ARG A 834 -2.81 -66.51 -40.05
C ARG A 834 -1.76 -66.31 -38.96
N THR A 835 -2.01 -66.79 -37.73
CA THR A 835 -1.00 -66.75 -36.65
C THR A 835 0.17 -67.70 -36.90
N ALA A 836 -0.02 -68.79 -37.64
CA ALA A 836 1.07 -69.67 -38.07
C ALA A 836 1.86 -69.16 -39.31
N GLY A 837 1.53 -67.99 -39.85
CA GLY A 837 2.29 -67.34 -40.92
C GLY A 837 2.22 -68.00 -42.31
N ARG A 838 1.27 -68.93 -42.56
CA ARG A 838 1.07 -69.51 -43.90
C ARG A 838 -0.05 -68.78 -44.64
N ARG A 839 0.27 -68.22 -45.81
CA ARG A 839 -0.73 -67.60 -46.73
C ARG A 839 -1.63 -68.70 -47.30
N MET A 840 -2.92 -68.64 -47.04
CA MET A 840 -3.91 -69.39 -47.83
C MET A 840 -4.05 -68.73 -49.21
N MET A 841 -3.74 -69.47 -50.27
CA MET A 841 -4.02 -69.08 -51.65
C MET A 841 -5.41 -69.61 -52.05
N ALA A 842 -6.00 -69.01 -53.08
CA ALA A 842 -7.43 -69.07 -53.42
C ALA A 842 -8.06 -70.45 -53.74
N GLY A 843 -7.32 -71.56 -53.65
CA GLY A 843 -7.79 -72.91 -54.02
C GLY A 843 -8.57 -73.67 -52.93
N ASP A 844 -8.43 -73.32 -51.65
CA ASP A 844 -8.95 -74.15 -50.56
C ASP A 844 -10.45 -73.96 -50.26
N ARG A 845 -11.15 -73.11 -51.03
CA ARG A 845 -12.61 -72.90 -50.87
C ARG A 845 -13.46 -74.10 -51.27
N LEU A 846 -12.89 -75.12 -51.92
CA LEU A 846 -13.67 -76.26 -52.45
C LEU A 846 -13.62 -77.54 -51.59
N GLN A 847 -12.82 -77.60 -50.52
CA GLN A 847 -12.71 -78.81 -49.68
C GLN A 847 -13.54 -78.77 -48.38
N LEU A 848 -14.39 -77.76 -48.21
CA LEU A 848 -15.29 -77.60 -47.05
C LEU A 848 -16.79 -77.55 -47.45
N LEU A 849 -17.10 -77.87 -48.70
CA LEU A 849 -18.47 -78.13 -49.19
C LEU A 849 -18.74 -79.62 -49.46
N LEU A 850 -17.85 -80.51 -49.01
CA LEU A 850 -18.06 -81.94 -48.78
C LEU A 850 -17.72 -82.23 -47.33
#